data_AF-A0A2I4G0L6-F1
#
_entry.id   AF-A0A2I4G0L6-F1
#
_cell.length_a   1.000
_cell.length_b   1.000
_cell.length_c   1.000
_cell.angle_alpha   90.00
_cell.angle_beta   90.00
_cell.angle_gamma   90.00
#
_symmetry.space_group_name_H-M   'P 1'
#
loop_
_entity.id
_entity.type
_entity.pdbx_description
1 polymer ?
#
loop_
_entity_poly.entity_id
_entity_poly.type
_entity_poly.pdbx_seq_one_letter_code
_entity_poly.pdbx_strand_id
1 'polypeptide(L)'
;MRPTQMMDCHDLPVVTMHSAEELDRRLRDVEDSISQNPGCVLSHTTRSRIQSELASRFDDQHCSYHPKLQHLDRASNSASIAVLLAPMSPCLALLYATALFQIAEHIATALEYKAVIKECLRGLMISIPREPVEDFEALEIDIARLQLASLVEASADRILSLGDGNWPGKKSELEVLERKKKEIFEGFSVKRQPRGALKNVLPDVEMRARVRTYWENTTSHEKRMEFFNIGIQELEAHLDKNNLNTAKQVLKEAIELAKETKKWKFWLCCCCGARSWDDKSNLEHIANAHCGGLSEYERGLLPQGLPREFVQMVESGDWGPVNFRSANKIMRDLSSTSYVIGKEVFCRDKKRIEILDRIRSCLQLFIGIDCFAPYHLQMLQTFTAKMLQKRFRTSIPTEHVVHQTLQSILLLEASELQEVFRWLTNLGSACALRCLSENSWKKVGVQERTDFCSSLLLERFLGGDIDAERTSSVEEVDADAFVRWLCKEGPAIEDHLKAWTNLKETAKSSGMEFFKILGTELQRLRRLCREKSDMLLKDEAIVNVQIICGEEVEKGERNPGYVSQCLDSLLFCRKTELLGQEGDSESDRTRAEICTIVSILEEADTDATITMAIKKHRINLALELSKQDALILATNTAIRNTEQKLGMVSAFDYGSILVILLKHAYWEPVDKDAAERYNAAIQGFCPAVNNGGNASNP
;
A
#
# COMPACT_ATOMS: atom_id res chain seq x y z
N MET A 1 25.87 68.41 35.07
CA MET A 1 26.33 67.45 34.06
C MET A 1 25.12 66.63 33.62
N ARG A 2 24.96 66.44 32.31
CA ARG A 2 23.72 66.06 31.62
C ARG A 2 23.28 64.62 31.94
N PRO A 3 21.96 64.34 31.96
CA PRO A 3 21.44 62.98 31.99
C PRO A 3 21.72 62.32 30.63
N THR A 4 22.36 61.15 30.65
CA THR A 4 22.46 60.27 29.50
C THR A 4 21.06 59.78 29.19
N GLN A 5 20.53 60.12 28.02
CA GLN A 5 19.24 59.66 27.52
C GLN A 5 19.17 58.13 27.63
N MET A 6 18.32 57.62 28.52
CA MET A 6 17.71 56.32 28.31
C MET A 6 16.89 56.44 27.02
N MET A 7 17.15 55.56 26.07
CA MET A 7 16.35 55.44 24.86
C MET A 7 14.95 54.99 25.32
N ASP A 8 13.96 55.86 25.19
CA ASP A 8 12.56 55.55 25.48
C ASP A 8 12.12 54.39 24.58
N CYS A 9 11.76 53.26 25.19
CA CYS A 9 11.25 52.07 24.50
C CYS A 9 9.83 52.25 23.91
N HIS A 10 9.25 53.45 24.01
CA HIS A 10 7.89 53.76 23.54
C HIS A 10 7.81 54.25 22.08
N ASP A 11 8.93 54.50 21.40
CA ASP A 11 8.95 54.95 19.99
C ASP A 11 9.45 53.87 19.02
N LEU A 12 8.74 52.75 18.95
CA LEU A 12 8.81 51.89 17.76
C LEU A 12 7.41 51.71 17.17
N PRO A 13 6.90 52.72 16.43
CA PRO A 13 5.82 52.47 15.50
C PRO A 13 6.29 51.40 14.51
N VAL A 14 5.35 50.59 14.03
CA VAL A 14 5.51 49.71 12.87
C VAL A 14 5.86 50.58 11.66
N VAL A 15 7.13 50.98 11.56
CA VAL A 15 7.73 51.58 10.37
C VAL A 15 8.37 50.42 9.64
N THR A 16 7.85 50.11 8.46
CA THR A 16 8.48 49.23 7.49
C THR A 16 9.99 49.52 7.43
N MET A 17 10.82 48.60 7.90
CA MET A 17 12.27 48.81 8.00
C MET A 17 12.89 48.71 6.60
N HIS A 18 13.18 49.87 5.98
CA HIS A 18 13.42 49.95 4.54
C HIS A 18 14.84 49.53 4.06
N SER A 19 15.84 49.35 4.93
CA SER A 19 17.22 48.95 4.51
C SER A 19 17.88 47.92 5.43
N ALA A 20 18.64 46.97 4.87
CA ALA A 20 19.32 45.91 5.61
C ALA A 20 20.40 46.44 6.58
N GLU A 21 21.07 47.53 6.21
CA GLU A 21 22.11 48.20 7.01
C GLU A 21 21.58 48.73 8.36
N GLU A 22 20.31 49.17 8.39
CA GLU A 22 19.65 49.67 9.60
C GLU A 22 19.24 48.53 10.54
N LEU A 23 18.85 47.36 10.00
CA LEU A 23 18.59 46.16 10.79
C LEU A 23 19.88 45.64 11.44
N ASP A 24 20.99 45.60 10.70
CA ASP A 24 22.29 45.15 11.22
C ASP A 24 22.84 46.10 12.29
N ARG A 25 22.65 47.41 12.13
CA ARG A 25 23.04 48.40 13.14
C ARG A 25 22.25 48.22 14.42
N ARG A 26 20.93 48.10 14.32
CA ARG A 26 20.05 47.87 15.49
C ARG A 26 20.29 46.52 16.15
N LEU A 27 20.64 45.49 15.37
CA LEU A 27 21.00 44.19 15.92
C LEU A 27 22.23 44.31 16.84
N ARG A 28 23.26 45.06 16.43
CA ARG A 28 24.46 45.31 17.26
C ARG A 28 24.10 46.06 18.55
N ASP A 29 23.30 47.13 18.44
CA ASP A 29 22.87 47.92 19.60
C ASP A 29 22.09 47.04 20.62
N VAL A 30 21.24 46.14 20.13
CA VAL A 30 20.49 45.19 20.97
C VAL A 30 21.41 44.11 21.57
N GLU A 31 22.40 43.62 20.83
CA GLU A 31 23.37 42.63 21.34
C GLU A 31 24.28 43.20 22.43
N ASP A 32 24.68 44.47 22.30
CA ASP A 32 25.39 45.20 23.35
C ASP A 32 24.50 45.38 24.59
N SER A 33 23.22 45.70 24.40
CA SER A 33 22.24 45.80 25.49
C SER A 33 22.03 44.47 26.23
N ILE A 34 21.93 43.34 25.50
CA ILE A 34 21.82 42.00 26.08
C ILE A 34 23.09 41.63 26.84
N SER A 35 24.26 42.01 26.33
CA SER A 35 25.54 41.74 27.00
C SER A 35 25.66 42.48 28.33
N GLN A 36 25.12 43.69 28.40
CA GLN A 36 25.07 44.49 29.62
C GLN A 36 23.95 44.06 30.58
N ASN A 37 22.82 43.58 30.05
CA ASN A 37 21.68 43.12 30.84
C ASN A 37 21.00 41.86 30.21
N PRO A 38 21.51 40.66 30.52
CA PRO A 38 20.99 39.41 29.95
C PRO A 38 19.53 39.10 30.31
N GLY A 39 19.00 39.69 31.39
CA GLY A 39 17.64 39.47 31.88
C GLY A 39 16.59 40.40 31.27
N CYS A 40 16.95 41.27 30.33
CA CYS A 40 16.01 42.20 29.71
C CYS A 40 15.11 41.49 28.67
N VAL A 41 13.85 41.25 29.03
CA VAL A 41 12.83 40.62 28.15
C VAL A 41 12.71 41.38 26.82
N LEU A 42 12.60 42.72 26.87
CA LEU A 42 12.43 43.57 25.69
C LEU A 42 13.60 43.46 24.71
N SER A 43 14.83 43.31 25.21
CA SER A 43 16.01 43.15 24.37
C SER A 43 15.99 41.82 23.61
N HIS A 44 15.59 40.73 24.28
CA HIS A 44 15.43 39.42 23.62
C HIS A 44 14.26 39.40 22.64
N THR A 45 13.13 40.04 22.98
CA THR A 45 12.00 40.23 22.06
C THR A 45 12.41 41.00 20.80
N THR A 46 13.14 42.10 20.97
CA THR A 46 13.62 42.94 19.86
C THR A 46 14.61 42.18 18.99
N ARG A 47 15.56 41.45 19.61
CA ARG A 47 16.51 40.59 18.88
C ARG A 47 15.80 39.55 18.06
N SER A 48 14.78 38.89 18.62
CA SER A 48 13.99 37.90 17.89
C SER A 48 13.32 38.48 16.65
N ARG A 49 12.64 39.62 16.78
CA ARG A 49 11.95 40.29 15.66
C ARG A 49 12.92 40.73 14.57
N ILE A 50 14.07 41.32 14.93
CA ILE A 50 15.11 41.73 13.97
C ILE A 50 15.65 40.50 13.21
N GLN A 51 15.91 39.39 13.91
CA GLN A 51 16.43 38.18 13.30
C GLN A 51 15.41 37.51 12.36
N SER A 52 14.12 37.46 12.72
CA SER A 52 13.06 36.97 11.82
C SER A 52 12.90 37.84 10.57
N GLU A 53 13.03 39.16 10.71
CA GLU A 53 12.98 40.10 9.58
C GLU A 53 14.22 40.00 8.68
N LEU A 54 15.40 39.73 9.24
CA LEU A 54 16.59 39.42 8.44
C LEU A 54 16.41 38.10 7.67
N ALA A 55 15.78 37.10 8.30
CA ALA A 55 15.49 35.82 7.66
C ALA A 55 14.50 35.95 6.47
N SER A 56 13.52 36.85 6.57
CA SER A 56 12.49 37.04 5.53
C SER A 56 13.06 37.59 4.20
N ARG A 57 14.25 38.21 4.24
CA ARG A 57 14.93 38.79 3.07
C ARG A 57 15.66 37.79 2.18
N PHE A 58 15.76 36.53 2.61
CA PHE A 58 16.39 35.47 1.81
C PHE A 58 15.35 34.70 1.00
N ASP A 59 15.53 34.64 -0.32
CA ASP A 59 14.71 33.87 -1.26
C ASP A 59 14.92 32.35 -1.12
N ASP A 60 13.86 31.57 -1.31
CA ASP A 60 13.84 30.11 -1.10
C ASP A 60 14.55 29.28 -2.20
N GLN A 61 15.13 29.91 -3.24
CA GLN A 61 15.54 29.21 -4.47
C GLN A 61 17.00 28.75 -4.53
N HIS A 62 17.92 29.22 -3.68
CA HIS A 62 19.34 28.88 -3.84
C HIS A 62 20.19 29.01 -2.56
N CYS A 63 20.26 27.95 -1.74
CA CYS A 63 21.53 27.49 -1.13
C CYS A 63 21.36 26.36 -0.10
N SER A 64 22.41 25.53 -0.04
CA SER A 64 22.68 24.56 1.01
C SER A 64 22.66 25.22 2.39
N TYR A 65 21.82 24.73 3.31
CA TYR A 65 21.87 25.07 4.74
C TYR A 65 21.99 26.60 5.00
N HIS A 66 21.08 27.33 4.35
CA HIS A 66 21.11 28.75 4.03
C HIS A 66 21.17 29.68 5.27
N PRO A 67 21.84 30.85 5.21
CA PRO A 67 21.81 31.93 6.21
C PRO A 67 20.43 32.24 6.83
N LYS A 68 19.34 32.03 6.08
CA LYS A 68 17.96 32.13 6.54
C LYS A 68 17.70 31.30 7.81
N LEU A 69 18.09 30.03 7.82
CA LEU A 69 17.87 29.14 8.97
C LEU A 69 18.69 29.57 10.18
N GLN A 70 19.90 30.12 9.98
CA GLN A 70 20.73 30.64 11.07
C GLN A 70 20.09 31.86 11.74
N HIS A 71 19.50 32.76 10.95
CA HIS A 71 18.73 33.89 11.48
C HIS A 71 17.48 33.41 12.23
N LEU A 72 16.75 32.43 11.69
CA LEU A 72 15.59 31.83 12.36
C LEU A 72 15.95 31.13 13.68
N ASP A 73 17.05 30.37 13.74
CA ASP A 73 17.52 29.74 14.98
C ASP A 73 17.86 30.80 16.05
N ARG A 74 18.51 31.89 15.65
CA ARG A 74 18.79 33.01 16.57
C ARG A 74 17.49 33.68 17.03
N ALA A 75 16.53 33.85 16.13
CA ALA A 75 15.22 34.41 16.45
C ALA A 75 14.45 33.55 17.46
N SER A 76 14.41 32.23 17.22
CA SER A 76 13.78 31.23 18.07
C SER A 76 14.43 31.16 19.46
N ASN A 77 15.76 31.12 19.52
CA ASN A 77 16.50 31.11 20.79
C ASN A 77 16.23 32.36 21.62
N SER A 78 16.26 33.55 21.00
CA SER A 78 15.95 34.79 21.72
C SER A 78 14.48 34.86 22.16
N ALA A 79 13.53 34.42 21.34
CA ALA A 79 12.13 34.34 21.74
C ALA A 79 11.92 33.35 22.91
N SER A 80 12.58 32.20 22.87
CA SER A 80 12.53 31.23 23.97
C SER A 80 13.08 31.81 25.27
N ILE A 81 14.17 32.60 25.23
CA ILE A 81 14.69 33.27 26.43
C ILE A 81 13.70 34.32 26.95
N ALA A 82 13.06 35.09 26.06
CA ALA A 82 12.03 36.04 26.46
C ALA A 82 10.84 35.35 27.15
N VAL A 83 10.38 34.22 26.61
CA VAL A 83 9.34 33.38 27.24
C VAL A 83 9.79 32.83 28.60
N LEU A 84 11.04 32.41 28.75
CA LEU A 84 11.56 31.93 30.04
C LEU A 84 11.59 33.03 31.11
N LEU A 85 11.92 34.27 30.71
CA LEU A 85 11.95 35.42 31.61
C LEU A 85 10.55 35.94 31.95
N ALA A 86 9.57 35.80 31.04
CA ALA A 86 8.19 36.21 31.21
C ALA A 86 7.20 35.16 30.66
N PRO A 87 6.98 34.04 31.38
CA PRO A 87 6.23 32.89 30.87
C PRO A 87 4.71 33.14 30.77
N MET A 88 4.20 34.16 31.47
CA MET A 88 2.77 34.49 31.54
C MET A 88 2.32 35.48 30.44
N SER A 89 3.10 35.67 29.37
CA SER A 89 2.74 36.53 28.23
C SER A 89 2.27 35.69 27.02
N PRO A 90 1.00 35.78 26.61
CA PRO A 90 0.53 35.22 25.34
C PRO A 90 1.24 35.82 24.12
N CYS A 91 1.65 37.10 24.17
CA CYS A 91 2.33 37.75 23.05
C CYS A 91 3.74 37.19 22.84
N LEU A 92 4.47 36.88 23.91
CA LEU A 92 5.77 36.20 23.82
C LEU A 92 5.62 34.75 23.38
N ALA A 93 4.55 34.06 23.80
CA ALA A 93 4.24 32.72 23.31
C ALA A 93 4.00 32.74 21.79
N LEU A 94 3.24 33.71 21.29
CA LEU A 94 3.02 33.92 19.86
C LEU A 94 4.33 34.21 19.11
N LEU A 95 5.19 35.08 19.66
CA LEU A 95 6.48 35.38 19.05
C LEU A 95 7.34 34.11 18.90
N TYR A 96 7.42 33.31 19.95
CA TYR A 96 8.19 32.07 19.93
C TYR A 96 7.58 31.03 19.00
N ALA A 97 6.27 30.80 19.08
CA ALA A 97 5.56 29.90 18.19
C ALA A 97 5.70 30.28 16.71
N THR A 98 5.67 31.58 16.39
CA THR A 98 5.87 32.07 15.02
C THR A 98 7.27 31.78 14.51
N ALA A 99 8.31 32.00 15.33
CA ALA A 99 9.68 31.66 14.98
C ALA A 99 9.86 30.14 14.76
N LEU A 100 9.27 29.31 15.64
CA LEU A 100 9.23 27.86 15.47
C LEU A 100 8.50 27.45 14.18
N PHE A 101 7.41 28.13 13.84
CA PHE A 101 6.63 27.83 12.64
C PHE A 101 7.42 28.13 11.37
N GLN A 102 8.15 29.24 11.34
CA GLN A 102 9.06 29.59 10.23
C GLN A 102 10.18 28.55 10.07
N ILE A 103 10.74 28.05 11.18
CA ILE A 103 11.70 26.94 11.15
C ILE A 103 11.04 25.66 10.62
N ALA A 104 9.84 25.33 11.11
CA ALA A 104 9.08 24.16 10.70
C ALA A 104 8.70 24.20 9.20
N GLU A 105 8.41 25.37 8.64
CA GLU A 105 8.20 25.56 7.20
C GLU A 105 9.46 25.24 6.38
N HIS A 106 10.65 25.52 6.93
CA HIS A 106 11.91 25.26 6.24
C HIS A 106 12.42 23.82 6.41
N ILE A 107 12.24 23.22 7.59
CA ILE A 107 12.67 21.84 7.89
C ILE A 107 11.65 20.80 7.38
N ALA A 108 10.37 21.17 7.35
CA ALA A 108 9.26 20.38 6.81
C ALA A 108 9.17 18.96 7.43
N THR A 109 9.25 18.87 8.76
CA THR A 109 9.10 17.62 9.51
C THR A 109 7.98 17.77 10.55
N ALA A 110 7.26 16.67 10.82
CA ALA A 110 6.11 16.69 11.74
C ALA A 110 6.52 17.02 13.18
N LEU A 111 7.78 16.77 13.55
CA LEU A 111 8.29 17.02 14.89
C LEU A 111 8.34 18.52 15.23
N GLU A 112 8.77 19.36 14.28
CA GLU A 112 8.90 20.81 14.48
C GLU A 112 7.52 21.45 14.53
N TYR A 113 6.56 21.03 13.69
CA TYR A 113 5.17 21.48 13.82
C TYR A 113 4.52 21.03 15.13
N LYS A 114 4.87 19.85 15.67
CA LYS A 114 4.43 19.44 17.02
C LYS A 114 4.98 20.39 18.10
N ALA A 115 6.21 20.88 17.94
CA ALA A 115 6.79 21.89 18.84
C ALA A 115 6.05 23.25 18.74
N VAL A 116 5.67 23.67 17.53
CA VAL A 116 4.83 24.87 17.32
C VAL A 116 3.49 24.73 18.04
N ILE A 117 2.77 23.62 17.82
CA ILE A 117 1.48 23.36 18.46
C ILE A 117 1.63 23.38 19.98
N LYS A 118 2.68 22.74 20.51
CA LYS A 118 2.95 22.72 21.95
C LYS A 118 3.09 24.13 22.51
N GLU A 119 3.87 24.99 21.88
CA GLU A 119 4.07 26.37 22.35
C GLU A 119 2.81 27.22 22.17
N CYS A 120 2.08 27.07 21.06
CA CYS A 120 0.82 27.78 20.86
C CYS A 120 -0.19 27.44 21.96
N LEU A 121 -0.36 26.13 22.23
CA LEU A 121 -1.24 25.66 23.29
C LEU A 121 -0.79 26.18 24.65
N ARG A 122 0.51 26.20 24.94
CA ARG A 122 1.04 26.81 26.18
C ARG A 122 0.62 28.28 26.32
N GLY A 123 0.75 29.07 25.26
CA GLY A 123 0.35 30.49 25.26
C GLY A 123 -1.16 30.70 25.43
N LEU A 124 -1.96 29.83 24.83
CA LEU A 124 -3.42 29.86 24.91
C LEU A 124 -3.96 29.44 26.29
N MET A 125 -3.24 28.58 27.00
CA MET A 125 -3.57 28.13 28.37
C MET A 125 -3.26 29.16 29.46
N ILE A 126 -2.73 30.34 29.12
CA ILE A 126 -2.47 31.41 30.10
C ILE A 126 -3.78 32.10 30.48
N SER A 127 -4.29 31.80 31.68
CA SER A 127 -5.53 32.35 32.21
C SER A 127 -5.41 33.82 32.65
N ILE A 128 -4.29 34.19 33.27
CA ILE A 128 -3.99 35.56 33.72
C ILE A 128 -2.77 36.08 32.97
N PRO A 129 -2.97 36.80 31.84
CA PRO A 129 -1.86 37.33 31.06
C PRO A 129 -1.11 38.42 31.83
N ARG A 130 0.22 38.36 31.78
CA ARG A 130 1.13 39.40 32.30
C ARG A 130 2.13 39.76 31.22
N GLU A 131 1.95 40.92 30.64
CA GLU A 131 2.81 41.41 29.58
C GLU A 131 4.02 42.19 30.13
N PRO A 132 5.17 42.18 29.46
CA PRO A 132 6.39 42.86 29.93
C PRO A 132 6.31 44.39 29.91
N VAL A 133 5.27 44.97 29.32
CA VAL A 133 5.07 46.42 29.17
C VAL A 133 3.80 46.82 29.90
N GLU A 134 3.85 47.92 30.65
CA GLU A 134 2.80 48.35 31.58
C GLU A 134 1.53 48.88 30.88
N ASP A 135 1.64 49.36 29.63
CA ASP A 135 0.54 49.93 28.82
C ASP A 135 -0.01 48.95 27.76
N PHE A 136 -0.10 47.66 28.07
CA PHE A 136 -0.59 46.66 27.10
C PHE A 136 -2.12 46.70 26.97
N GLU A 137 -2.64 46.81 25.74
CA GLU A 137 -4.08 46.81 25.49
C GLU A 137 -4.67 45.39 25.53
N ALA A 138 -5.84 45.22 26.15
CA ALA A 138 -6.53 43.93 26.21
C ALA A 138 -6.81 43.33 24.81
N LEU A 139 -7.04 44.19 23.81
CA LEU A 139 -7.26 43.81 22.42
C LEU A 139 -6.04 43.09 21.80
N GLU A 140 -4.81 43.48 22.17
CA GLU A 140 -3.60 42.87 21.63
C GLU A 140 -3.40 41.43 22.14
N ILE A 141 -3.82 41.16 23.38
CA ILE A 141 -3.82 39.81 23.96
C ILE A 141 -4.82 38.91 23.21
N ASP A 142 -6.01 39.42 22.91
CA ASP A 142 -7.03 38.67 22.17
C ASP A 142 -6.61 38.40 20.73
N ILE A 143 -5.98 39.38 20.06
CA ILE A 143 -5.36 39.17 18.74
C ILE A 143 -4.28 38.09 18.81
N ALA A 144 -3.42 38.12 19.83
CA ALA A 144 -2.37 37.12 19.99
C ALA A 144 -2.94 35.71 20.17
N ARG A 145 -4.01 35.57 20.96
CA ARG A 145 -4.73 34.30 21.14
C ARG A 145 -5.36 33.80 19.85
N LEU A 146 -6.01 34.67 19.08
CA LEU A 146 -6.57 34.30 17.77
C LEU A 146 -5.48 33.80 16.81
N GLN A 147 -4.32 34.47 16.79
CA GLN A 147 -3.19 34.05 15.95
C GLN A 147 -2.55 32.74 16.41
N LEU A 148 -2.45 32.51 17.72
CA LEU A 148 -2.01 31.23 18.27
C LEU A 148 -2.96 30.09 17.87
N ALA A 149 -4.27 30.30 17.96
CA ALA A 149 -5.26 29.31 17.53
C ALA A 149 -5.14 29.01 16.02
N SER A 150 -4.97 30.05 15.20
CA SER A 150 -4.72 29.91 13.77
C SER A 150 -3.43 29.13 13.47
N LEU A 151 -2.34 29.37 14.23
CA LEU A 151 -1.08 28.64 14.10
C LEU A 151 -1.20 27.16 14.49
N VAL A 152 -2.05 26.82 15.47
CA VAL A 152 -2.35 25.42 15.81
C VAL A 152 -3.01 24.71 14.62
N GLU A 153 -4.04 25.33 14.03
CA GLU A 153 -4.73 24.77 12.87
C GLU A 153 -3.79 24.63 11.67
N ALA A 154 -3.02 25.67 11.36
CA ALA A 154 -2.05 25.65 10.26
C ALA A 154 -0.94 24.59 10.48
N SER A 155 -0.46 24.42 11.71
CA SER A 155 0.56 23.42 12.04
C SER A 155 0.00 22.00 12.01
N ALA A 156 -1.22 21.81 12.47
CA ALA A 156 -1.90 20.51 12.44
C ALA A 156 -2.16 20.07 11.00
N ASP A 157 -2.58 21.00 10.14
CA ASP A 157 -2.69 20.81 8.71
C ASP A 157 -1.36 20.40 8.06
N ARG A 158 -0.26 21.01 8.50
CA ARG A 158 1.08 20.65 8.05
C ARG A 158 1.52 19.27 8.54
N ILE A 159 1.19 18.87 9.76
CA ILE A 159 1.48 17.52 10.25
C ILE A 159 0.71 16.47 9.45
N LEU A 160 -0.57 16.72 9.16
CA LEU A 160 -1.38 15.87 8.29
C LEU A 160 -0.75 15.75 6.90
N SER A 161 -0.22 16.86 6.36
CA SER A 161 0.50 16.84 5.08
C SER A 161 1.81 16.08 5.08
N LEU A 162 2.54 16.13 6.19
CA LEU A 162 3.87 15.53 6.30
C LEU A 162 3.81 14.05 6.67
N GLY A 163 2.63 13.55 7.07
CA GLY A 163 2.38 12.16 7.41
C GLY A 163 3.40 11.66 8.42
N ASP A 164 3.28 12.13 9.67
CA ASP A 164 4.15 11.86 10.83
C ASP A 164 5.26 10.83 10.53
N GLY A 165 6.45 11.33 10.15
CA GLY A 165 7.58 10.53 9.66
C GLY A 165 8.15 9.54 10.66
N ASN A 166 7.50 9.35 11.80
CA ASN A 166 7.76 8.30 12.77
C ASN A 166 6.52 7.38 12.81
N TRP A 167 6.53 6.33 11.97
CA TRP A 167 5.60 5.20 12.04
C TRP A 167 6.30 4.07 12.83
N PRO A 168 6.18 4.00 14.17
CA PRO A 168 7.00 3.07 14.94
C PRO A 168 6.31 1.71 15.07
N GLY A 169 7.11 0.63 15.10
CA GLY A 169 6.80 -0.61 15.80
C GLY A 169 6.21 -1.77 14.97
N LYS A 170 5.25 -1.55 14.07
CA LYS A 170 4.49 -2.66 13.44
C LYS A 170 5.05 -3.13 12.09
N LYS A 171 5.98 -2.38 11.49
CA LYS A 171 6.55 -2.64 10.16
C LYS A 171 7.43 -3.88 10.09
N SER A 172 8.24 -4.12 11.12
CA SER A 172 9.22 -5.23 11.15
C SER A 172 8.54 -6.61 11.11
N GLU A 173 7.39 -6.76 11.78
CA GLU A 173 6.64 -8.03 11.80
C GLU A 173 6.24 -8.48 10.38
N LEU A 174 5.69 -7.57 9.57
CA LEU A 174 5.19 -7.89 8.23
C LEU A 174 6.32 -8.21 7.25
N GLU A 175 7.39 -7.42 7.28
CA GLU A 175 8.55 -7.64 6.40
C GLU A 175 9.24 -8.98 6.67
N VAL A 176 9.28 -9.42 7.93
CA VAL A 176 9.83 -10.73 8.31
C VAL A 176 8.98 -11.86 7.73
N LEU A 177 7.66 -11.78 7.86
CA LEU A 177 6.75 -12.79 7.30
C LEU A 177 6.82 -12.83 5.77
N GLU A 178 6.79 -11.68 5.09
CA GLU A 178 6.90 -11.61 3.63
C GLU A 178 8.21 -12.22 3.09
N ARG A 179 9.33 -12.00 3.79
CA ARG A 179 10.61 -12.63 3.43
C ARG A 179 10.57 -14.14 3.62
N LYS A 180 10.05 -14.61 4.77
CA LYS A 180 9.89 -16.04 5.04
C LYS A 180 9.01 -16.72 3.99
N LYS A 181 7.92 -16.08 3.56
CA LYS A 181 7.06 -16.58 2.47
C LYS A 181 7.83 -16.78 1.16
N LYS A 182 8.73 -15.86 0.83
CA LYS A 182 9.54 -15.93 -0.39
C LYS A 182 10.51 -17.12 -0.32
N GLU A 183 11.22 -17.27 0.79
CA GLU A 183 12.16 -18.37 1.00
C GLU A 183 11.48 -19.75 0.93
N ILE A 184 10.30 -19.90 1.57
CA ILE A 184 9.51 -21.15 1.50
C ILE A 184 9.11 -21.45 0.05
N PHE A 185 8.61 -20.45 -0.67
CA PHE A 185 8.10 -20.64 -2.03
C PHE A 185 9.20 -20.93 -3.05
N GLU A 186 10.35 -20.26 -2.93
CA GLU A 186 11.54 -20.55 -3.75
C GLU A 186 12.06 -21.97 -3.46
N GLY A 187 12.12 -22.37 -2.18
CA GLY A 187 12.49 -23.72 -1.78
C GLY A 187 11.52 -24.80 -2.30
N PHE A 188 10.22 -24.52 -2.33
CA PHE A 188 9.21 -25.40 -2.92
C PHE A 188 9.38 -25.52 -4.44
N SER A 189 9.58 -24.40 -5.15
CA SER A 189 9.72 -24.35 -6.60
C SER A 189 10.93 -25.17 -7.10
N VAL A 190 12.06 -25.09 -6.40
CA VAL A 190 13.27 -25.88 -6.72
C VAL A 190 13.03 -27.38 -6.53
N LYS A 191 12.25 -27.78 -5.51
CA LYS A 191 11.97 -29.19 -5.21
C LYS A 191 10.88 -29.79 -6.12
N ARG A 192 9.99 -28.95 -6.67
CA ARG A 192 8.94 -29.34 -7.61
C ARG A 192 9.49 -29.71 -9.00
N GLN A 193 10.63 -29.15 -9.39
CA GLN A 193 11.26 -29.48 -10.67
C GLN A 193 12.13 -30.75 -10.53
N PRO A 194 12.02 -31.72 -11.46
CA PRO A 194 13.00 -32.78 -11.55
C PRO A 194 14.37 -32.13 -11.83
N ARG A 195 15.39 -32.42 -11.00
CA ARG A 195 16.74 -31.86 -11.16
C ARG A 195 17.34 -32.37 -12.47
N GLY A 196 17.19 -31.58 -13.52
CA GLY A 196 17.86 -31.75 -14.79
C GLY A 196 17.90 -30.42 -15.49
N ALA A 197 18.96 -29.64 -15.26
CA ALA A 197 19.44 -28.69 -16.26
C ALA A 197 19.97 -29.51 -17.44
N LEU A 198 19.09 -30.21 -18.15
CA LEU A 198 19.40 -30.67 -19.49
C LEU A 198 19.37 -29.42 -20.35
N LYS A 199 20.54 -29.07 -20.90
CA LYS A 199 20.63 -28.30 -22.14
C LYS A 199 19.51 -28.82 -23.05
N ASN A 200 18.81 -27.94 -23.76
CA ASN A 200 17.89 -28.35 -24.82
C ASN A 200 18.69 -29.17 -25.85
N VAL A 201 18.91 -30.45 -25.59
CA VAL A 201 19.41 -31.40 -26.55
C VAL A 201 18.22 -31.54 -27.48
N LEU A 202 18.30 -30.87 -28.62
CA LEU A 202 17.32 -31.06 -29.65
C LEU A 202 17.32 -32.56 -29.95
N PRO A 203 16.17 -33.24 -29.88
CA PRO A 203 16.11 -34.64 -30.23
C PRO A 203 16.69 -34.84 -31.62
N ASP A 204 17.38 -35.95 -31.80
CA ASP A 204 18.08 -36.28 -33.03
C ASP A 204 17.21 -35.94 -34.26
N VAL A 205 17.79 -35.20 -35.20
CA VAL A 205 17.07 -34.71 -36.38
C VAL A 205 16.51 -35.89 -37.17
N GLU A 206 17.23 -37.02 -37.17
CA GLU A 206 16.83 -38.25 -37.82
C GLU A 206 15.65 -38.92 -37.11
N MET A 207 15.69 -39.06 -35.78
CA MET A 207 14.58 -39.55 -34.95
C MET A 207 13.28 -38.76 -35.19
N ARG A 208 13.34 -37.42 -35.17
CA ARG A 208 12.16 -36.58 -35.45
C ARG A 208 11.63 -36.76 -36.87
N ALA A 209 12.51 -36.89 -37.85
CA ALA A 209 12.11 -37.13 -39.23
C ALA A 209 11.43 -38.50 -39.38
N ARG A 210 11.93 -39.55 -38.71
CA ARG A 210 11.33 -40.90 -38.72
C ARG A 210 9.94 -40.90 -38.07
N VAL A 211 9.79 -40.31 -36.89
CA VAL A 211 8.49 -40.21 -36.19
C VAL A 211 7.49 -39.36 -36.99
N ARG A 212 7.95 -38.27 -37.63
CA ARG A 212 7.11 -37.47 -38.54
C ARG A 212 6.63 -38.29 -39.73
N THR A 213 7.55 -39.01 -40.39
CA THR A 213 7.24 -39.88 -41.53
C THR A 213 6.27 -40.99 -41.14
N TYR A 214 6.41 -41.57 -39.95
CA TYR A 214 5.45 -42.52 -39.41
C TYR A 214 4.06 -41.89 -39.27
N TRP A 215 3.96 -40.72 -38.61
CA TRP A 215 2.69 -40.04 -38.34
C TRP A 215 1.95 -39.60 -39.62
N GLU A 216 2.70 -39.09 -40.59
CA GLU A 216 2.18 -38.69 -41.91
C GLU A 216 1.65 -39.89 -42.71
N ASN A 217 2.30 -41.06 -42.60
CA ASN A 217 1.90 -42.30 -43.29
C ASN A 217 0.82 -43.11 -42.57
N THR A 218 0.50 -42.80 -41.31
CA THR A 218 -0.68 -43.31 -40.62
C THR A 218 -1.92 -42.69 -41.27
N THR A 219 -2.47 -43.44 -42.24
CA THR A 219 -3.14 -42.93 -43.45
C THR A 219 -4.60 -42.50 -43.29
N SER A 220 -5.21 -42.69 -42.11
CA SER A 220 -6.57 -42.20 -41.83
C SER A 220 -6.64 -41.53 -40.48
N HIS A 221 -7.52 -40.52 -40.38
CA HIS A 221 -7.87 -39.88 -39.13
C HIS A 221 -8.27 -40.92 -38.07
N GLU A 222 -9.03 -41.96 -38.44
CA GLU A 222 -9.44 -43.05 -37.55
C GLU A 222 -8.24 -43.80 -36.93
N LYS A 223 -7.20 -44.13 -37.72
CA LYS A 223 -5.99 -44.79 -37.20
C LYS A 223 -5.18 -43.90 -36.26
N ARG A 224 -5.09 -42.59 -36.57
CA ARG A 224 -4.47 -41.61 -35.65
C ARG A 224 -5.29 -41.46 -34.37
N MET A 225 -6.61 -41.63 -34.44
CA MET A 225 -7.49 -41.59 -33.28
C MET A 225 -7.43 -42.86 -32.43
N GLU A 226 -7.32 -44.04 -33.04
CA GLU A 226 -7.03 -45.30 -32.34
C GLU A 226 -5.71 -45.24 -31.60
N PHE A 227 -4.69 -44.59 -32.19
CA PHE A 227 -3.40 -44.41 -31.53
C PHE A 227 -3.52 -43.72 -30.18
N PHE A 228 -4.47 -42.81 -29.96
CA PHE A 228 -4.65 -42.13 -28.67
C PHE A 228 -5.53 -42.88 -27.66
N ASN A 229 -6.01 -44.08 -27.99
CA ASN A 229 -6.94 -44.87 -27.18
C ASN A 229 -6.24 -46.04 -26.47
N ILE A 230 -5.15 -45.79 -25.74
CA ILE A 230 -4.61 -46.81 -24.82
C ILE A 230 -5.61 -47.02 -23.69
N GLY A 231 -6.07 -48.25 -23.51
CA GLY A 231 -6.94 -48.63 -22.39
C GLY A 231 -6.18 -48.71 -21.07
N ILE A 232 -6.90 -48.61 -19.94
CA ILE A 232 -6.32 -48.71 -18.59
C ILE A 232 -5.54 -50.02 -18.43
N GLN A 233 -6.13 -51.15 -18.87
CA GLN A 233 -5.52 -52.48 -18.74
C GLN A 233 -4.24 -52.60 -19.57
N GLU A 234 -4.22 -51.99 -20.77
CA GLU A 234 -3.06 -51.98 -21.64
C GLU A 234 -1.92 -51.16 -21.03
N LEU A 235 -2.23 -49.99 -20.46
CA LEU A 235 -1.23 -49.19 -19.74
C LEU A 235 -0.71 -49.93 -18.50
N GLU A 236 -1.57 -50.61 -17.73
CA GLU A 236 -1.12 -51.43 -16.60
C GLU A 236 -0.16 -52.56 -17.03
N ALA A 237 -0.47 -53.25 -18.12
CA ALA A 237 0.39 -54.30 -18.67
C ALA A 237 1.74 -53.76 -19.15
N HIS A 238 1.74 -52.56 -19.78
CA HIS A 238 2.97 -51.87 -20.19
C HIS A 238 3.86 -51.53 -18.98
N LEU A 239 3.26 -51.06 -17.90
CA LEU A 239 3.99 -50.73 -16.67
C LEU A 239 4.55 -51.98 -15.99
N ASP A 240 3.80 -53.10 -15.97
CA ASP A 240 4.29 -54.38 -15.45
C ASP A 240 5.48 -54.90 -16.27
N LYS A 241 5.37 -54.89 -17.61
CA LYS A 241 6.44 -55.32 -18.53
C LYS A 241 7.74 -54.57 -18.29
N ASN A 242 7.66 -53.29 -17.94
CA ASN A 242 8.80 -52.40 -17.70
C ASN A 242 9.21 -52.32 -16.21
N ASN A 243 8.66 -53.17 -15.32
CA ASN A 243 8.93 -53.17 -13.88
C ASN A 243 8.63 -51.83 -13.16
N LEU A 244 7.69 -51.03 -13.67
CA LEU A 244 7.34 -49.70 -13.16
C LEU A 244 6.23 -49.78 -12.09
N ASN A 245 6.44 -50.55 -11.02
CA ASN A 245 5.44 -50.81 -9.97
C ASN A 245 4.93 -49.53 -9.30
N THR A 246 5.81 -48.56 -9.03
CA THR A 246 5.43 -47.27 -8.44
C THR A 246 4.55 -46.44 -9.39
N ALA A 247 4.83 -46.46 -10.70
CA ALA A 247 3.97 -45.80 -11.68
C ALA A 247 2.57 -46.41 -11.70
N LYS A 248 2.49 -47.75 -11.63
CA LYS A 248 1.21 -48.48 -11.61
C LYS A 248 0.39 -48.14 -10.37
N GLN A 249 1.02 -47.97 -9.21
CA GLN A 249 0.31 -47.50 -8.02
C GLN A 249 -0.24 -46.08 -8.18
N VAL A 250 0.55 -45.14 -8.72
CA VAL A 250 0.10 -43.77 -9.00
C VAL A 250 -1.03 -43.74 -10.02
N LEU A 251 -0.95 -44.58 -11.06
CA LEU A 251 -2.00 -44.75 -12.06
C LEU A 251 -3.32 -45.21 -11.41
N LYS A 252 -3.27 -46.23 -10.56
CA LYS A 252 -4.45 -46.72 -9.83
C LYS A 252 -5.06 -45.64 -8.93
N GLU A 253 -4.24 -44.92 -8.15
CA GLU A 253 -4.70 -43.79 -7.34
C GLU A 253 -5.40 -42.72 -8.17
N ALA A 254 -4.85 -42.39 -9.35
CA ALA A 254 -5.41 -41.38 -10.24
C ALA A 254 -6.73 -41.82 -10.88
N ILE A 255 -6.82 -43.08 -11.32
CA ILE A 255 -8.01 -43.62 -11.96
C ILE A 255 -9.18 -43.69 -10.98
N GLU A 256 -8.94 -44.19 -9.76
CA GLU A 256 -10.01 -44.25 -8.74
C GLU A 256 -10.55 -42.84 -8.45
N LEU A 257 -9.65 -41.84 -8.35
CA LEU A 257 -10.06 -40.44 -8.21
C LEU A 257 -10.89 -39.93 -9.40
N ALA A 258 -10.47 -40.26 -10.62
CA ALA A 258 -11.11 -39.78 -11.83
C ALA A 258 -12.48 -40.46 -12.08
N LYS A 259 -12.66 -41.73 -11.69
CA LYS A 259 -13.96 -42.41 -11.74
C LYS A 259 -14.99 -41.72 -10.86
N GLU A 260 -14.59 -41.27 -9.66
CA GLU A 260 -15.49 -40.60 -8.74
C GLU A 260 -15.85 -39.17 -9.20
N THR A 261 -14.89 -38.44 -9.78
CA THR A 261 -14.99 -36.97 -9.88
C THR A 261 -14.88 -36.40 -11.29
N LYS A 262 -14.45 -37.23 -12.26
CA LYS A 262 -14.11 -36.81 -13.63
C LYS A 262 -13.07 -35.68 -13.68
N LYS A 263 -12.20 -35.56 -12.67
CA LYS A 263 -11.18 -34.51 -12.54
C LYS A 263 -9.81 -35.10 -12.19
N TRP A 264 -8.75 -34.48 -12.73
CA TRP A 264 -7.36 -34.85 -12.45
C TRP A 264 -6.67 -33.93 -11.44
N LYS A 265 -7.18 -32.70 -11.29
CA LYS A 265 -6.63 -31.65 -10.44
C LYS A 265 -7.46 -31.48 -9.17
N PHE A 266 -6.78 -31.39 -8.04
CA PHE A 266 -7.38 -31.22 -6.71
C PHE A 266 -6.44 -30.47 -5.77
N TRP A 267 -6.98 -30.02 -4.65
CA TRP A 267 -6.23 -29.37 -3.58
C TRP A 267 -6.32 -30.19 -2.30
N LEU A 268 -5.22 -30.32 -1.57
CA LEU A 268 -5.20 -30.96 -0.25
C LEU A 268 -4.98 -29.93 0.86
N CYS A 269 -5.80 -30.02 1.90
CA CYS A 269 -5.58 -29.32 3.15
C CYS A 269 -4.33 -29.86 3.84
N CYS A 270 -3.36 -28.99 4.13
CA CYS A 270 -2.13 -29.37 4.82
C CYS A 270 -2.36 -29.82 6.27
N CYS A 271 -3.48 -29.45 6.89
CA CYS A 271 -3.80 -29.72 8.28
C CYS A 271 -4.46 -31.10 8.50
N CYS A 272 -5.51 -31.41 7.73
CA CYS A 272 -6.29 -32.63 7.92
C CYS A 272 -6.29 -33.57 6.70
N GLY A 273 -5.70 -33.17 5.57
CA GLY A 273 -5.70 -33.97 4.34
C GLY A 273 -7.02 -33.98 3.59
N ALA A 274 -8.02 -33.18 4.00
CA ALA A 274 -9.26 -33.01 3.26
C ALA A 274 -8.98 -32.54 1.82
N ARG A 275 -9.77 -33.06 0.87
CA ARG A 275 -9.61 -32.80 -0.55
C ARG A 275 -10.68 -31.83 -1.04
N SER A 276 -10.26 -30.86 -1.85
CA SER A 276 -11.09 -29.87 -2.53
C SER A 276 -10.81 -29.85 -4.03
N TRP A 277 -11.75 -29.35 -4.83
CA TRP A 277 -11.69 -29.43 -6.30
C TRP A 277 -11.44 -28.09 -6.99
N ASP A 278 -11.31 -27.04 -6.19
CA ASP A 278 -10.95 -25.70 -6.60
C ASP A 278 -10.23 -25.03 -5.43
N ASP A 279 -9.41 -24.03 -5.76
CA ASP A 279 -8.61 -23.27 -4.79
C ASP A 279 -9.50 -22.59 -3.73
N LYS A 280 -10.63 -22.02 -4.16
CA LYS A 280 -11.52 -21.25 -3.28
C LYS A 280 -12.13 -22.13 -2.19
N SER A 281 -12.66 -23.31 -2.54
CA SER A 281 -13.22 -24.24 -1.54
C SER A 281 -12.16 -24.80 -0.60
N ASN A 282 -10.92 -25.00 -1.05
CA ASN A 282 -9.80 -25.37 -0.17
C ASN A 282 -9.48 -24.27 0.85
N LEU A 283 -9.39 -23.03 0.38
CA LEU A 283 -9.11 -21.88 1.26
C LEU A 283 -10.27 -21.63 2.24
N GLU A 284 -11.52 -21.73 1.80
CA GLU A 284 -12.69 -21.67 2.67
C GLU A 284 -12.68 -22.77 3.74
N HIS A 285 -12.31 -24.00 3.37
CA HIS A 285 -12.13 -25.08 4.34
C HIS A 285 -11.04 -24.73 5.36
N ILE A 286 -9.88 -24.25 4.92
CA ILE A 286 -8.77 -23.89 5.81
C ILE A 286 -9.18 -22.75 6.76
N ALA A 287 -9.82 -21.72 6.21
CA ALA A 287 -10.29 -20.57 6.96
C ALA A 287 -11.32 -20.97 8.03
N ASN A 288 -12.30 -21.80 7.68
CA ASN A 288 -13.42 -22.14 8.58
C ASN A 288 -13.09 -23.26 9.57
N ALA A 289 -12.41 -24.32 9.13
CA ALA A 289 -12.15 -25.49 9.96
C ALA A 289 -10.92 -25.33 10.87
N HIS A 290 -9.94 -24.50 10.47
CA HIS A 290 -8.64 -24.45 11.16
C HIS A 290 -8.24 -23.05 11.65
N CYS A 291 -8.63 -21.96 10.98
CA CYS A 291 -8.21 -20.60 11.35
C CYS A 291 -9.31 -19.73 11.99
N GLY A 292 -10.58 -20.15 11.90
CA GLY A 292 -11.73 -19.45 12.46
C GLY A 292 -12.11 -18.14 11.75
N GLY A 293 -11.85 -18.02 10.44
CA GLY A 293 -12.33 -16.92 9.57
C GLY A 293 -12.18 -15.48 10.10
N LEU A 294 -12.82 -14.51 9.43
CA LEU A 294 -13.08 -13.20 10.01
C LEU A 294 -14.58 -13.10 10.32
N SER A 295 -14.90 -12.63 11.53
CA SER A 295 -16.28 -12.32 11.92
C SER A 295 -16.87 -11.22 11.01
N GLU A 296 -18.19 -11.11 10.97
CA GLU A 296 -18.85 -10.02 10.23
C GLU A 296 -18.44 -8.64 10.76
N TYR A 297 -18.27 -8.53 12.08
CA TYR A 297 -17.77 -7.34 12.74
C TYR A 297 -16.36 -6.95 12.25
N GLU A 298 -15.42 -7.91 12.27
CA GLU A 298 -14.05 -7.66 11.78
C GLU A 298 -14.03 -7.31 10.29
N ARG A 299 -14.87 -7.96 9.47
CA ARG A 299 -15.02 -7.63 8.04
C ARG A 299 -15.54 -6.21 7.83
N GLY A 300 -16.46 -5.74 8.66
CA GLY A 300 -16.98 -4.37 8.62
C GLY A 300 -15.94 -3.29 8.97
N LEU A 301 -14.88 -3.67 9.70
CA LEU A 301 -13.79 -2.76 10.08
C LEU A 301 -12.71 -2.61 9.01
N LEU A 302 -12.67 -3.49 8.00
CA LEU A 302 -11.73 -3.35 6.89
C LEU A 302 -12.07 -2.09 6.07
N PRO A 303 -11.07 -1.29 5.66
CA PRO A 303 -11.33 -0.12 4.82
C PRO A 303 -12.02 -0.51 3.52
N GLN A 304 -12.99 0.32 3.11
CA GLN A 304 -13.74 0.12 1.87
C GLN A 304 -12.83 0.29 0.64
N GLY A 305 -13.31 -0.22 -0.50
CA GLY A 305 -12.65 -0.02 -1.79
C GLY A 305 -12.61 1.46 -2.20
N LEU A 306 -11.63 1.80 -3.03
CA LEU A 306 -11.50 3.15 -3.58
C LEU A 306 -12.62 3.47 -4.58
N PRO A 307 -13.03 4.76 -4.69
CA PRO A 307 -13.93 5.18 -5.75
C PRO A 307 -13.41 4.79 -7.13
N ARG A 308 -14.31 4.33 -8.01
CA ARG A 308 -13.95 3.84 -9.35
C ARG A 308 -13.26 4.92 -10.18
N GLU A 309 -13.68 6.16 -10.04
CA GLU A 309 -13.17 7.33 -10.74
C GLU A 309 -11.70 7.59 -10.38
N PHE A 310 -11.34 7.39 -9.11
CA PHE A 310 -9.96 7.50 -8.64
C PHE A 310 -9.07 6.42 -9.29
N VAL A 311 -9.52 5.17 -9.27
CA VAL A 311 -8.78 4.03 -9.85
C VAL A 311 -8.56 4.25 -11.35
N GLN A 312 -9.61 4.61 -12.09
CA GLN A 312 -9.54 4.87 -13.52
C GLN A 312 -8.59 6.01 -13.87
N MET A 313 -8.60 7.10 -13.08
CA MET A 313 -7.71 8.24 -13.29
C MET A 313 -6.23 7.86 -13.09
N VAL A 314 -5.91 7.00 -12.13
CA VAL A 314 -4.53 6.58 -11.88
C VAL A 314 -4.06 5.54 -12.91
N GLU A 315 -4.89 4.56 -13.23
CA GLU A 315 -4.55 3.47 -14.14
C GLU A 315 -4.50 3.96 -15.60
N SER A 316 -5.57 4.59 -16.07
CA SER A 316 -5.78 4.92 -17.49
C SER A 316 -5.77 6.42 -17.80
N GLY A 317 -5.84 7.29 -16.78
CA GLY A 317 -5.91 8.74 -16.97
C GLY A 317 -4.64 9.35 -17.53
N ASP A 318 -4.79 10.57 -18.06
CA ASP A 318 -3.69 11.37 -18.58
C ASP A 318 -3.05 12.20 -17.48
N TRP A 319 -1.72 12.13 -17.40
CA TRP A 319 -0.93 12.83 -16.39
C TRP A 319 0.03 13.78 -17.09
N GLY A 320 -0.01 15.05 -16.71
CA GLY A 320 0.91 16.05 -17.21
C GLY A 320 0.77 17.37 -16.45
N PRO A 321 1.85 18.15 -16.33
CA PRO A 321 1.82 19.38 -15.57
C PRO A 321 1.07 20.47 -16.32
N VAL A 322 0.23 21.21 -15.62
CA VAL A 322 -0.48 22.36 -16.17
C VAL A 322 0.37 23.62 -15.96
N ASN A 323 0.43 24.51 -16.97
CA ASN A 323 1.15 25.78 -16.82
C ASN A 323 0.39 26.75 -15.89
N PHE A 324 1.09 27.70 -15.26
CA PHE A 324 0.51 28.62 -14.28
C PHE A 324 -0.70 29.43 -14.80
N ARG A 325 -0.70 29.85 -16.07
CA ARG A 325 -1.81 30.61 -16.65
C ARG A 325 -3.06 29.74 -16.82
N SER A 326 -2.90 28.54 -17.37
CA SER A 326 -3.98 27.55 -17.48
C SER A 326 -4.48 27.10 -16.11
N ALA A 327 -3.57 26.89 -15.15
CA ALA A 327 -3.93 26.52 -13.78
C ALA A 327 -4.78 27.61 -13.09
N ASN A 328 -4.39 28.89 -13.20
CA ASN A 328 -5.21 30.01 -12.71
C ASN A 328 -6.59 30.07 -13.37
N LYS A 329 -6.66 29.84 -14.68
CA LYS A 329 -7.93 29.81 -15.41
C LYS A 329 -8.82 28.68 -14.91
N ILE A 330 -8.28 27.47 -14.83
CA ILE A 330 -8.97 26.29 -14.32
C ILE A 330 -9.46 26.54 -12.89
N MET A 331 -8.62 27.08 -12.01
CA MET A 331 -8.98 27.41 -10.62
C MET A 331 -10.09 28.46 -10.48
N ARG A 332 -10.29 29.34 -11.48
CA ARG A 332 -11.35 30.36 -11.48
C ARG A 332 -12.64 29.88 -12.14
N ASP A 333 -12.53 29.08 -13.19
CA ASP A 333 -13.67 28.63 -14.01
C ASP A 333 -14.43 27.44 -13.40
N LEU A 334 -13.88 26.83 -12.36
CA LEU A 334 -14.33 25.56 -11.79
C LEU A 334 -15.49 25.68 -10.75
N SER A 335 -16.21 26.81 -10.71
CA SER A 335 -17.40 26.98 -9.84
C SER A 335 -18.61 26.10 -10.23
N SER A 336 -18.50 25.27 -11.27
CA SER A 336 -19.51 24.30 -11.69
C SER A 336 -18.85 22.94 -11.95
N THR A 337 -19.40 21.89 -11.35
CA THR A 337 -19.00 20.48 -11.38
C THR A 337 -18.53 19.95 -12.74
N SER A 338 -17.53 19.06 -12.72
CA SER A 338 -17.07 18.18 -13.82
C SER A 338 -16.12 18.78 -14.91
N TYR A 339 -15.10 19.56 -14.55
CA TYR A 339 -14.00 19.83 -15.48
C TYR A 339 -12.93 18.72 -15.40
N VAL A 340 -12.74 17.99 -16.51
CA VAL A 340 -11.64 17.01 -16.66
C VAL A 340 -10.46 17.72 -17.30
N ILE A 341 -9.30 17.70 -16.64
CA ILE A 341 -8.06 18.26 -17.21
C ILE A 341 -7.56 17.34 -18.34
N GLY A 342 -7.70 17.77 -19.60
CA GLY A 342 -7.19 17.04 -20.75
C GLY A 342 -5.74 17.38 -21.13
N LYS A 343 -5.18 16.64 -22.08
CA LYS A 343 -3.78 16.80 -22.52
C LYS A 343 -3.47 18.17 -23.12
N GLU A 344 -4.49 18.83 -23.67
CA GLU A 344 -4.38 20.11 -24.36
C GLU A 344 -3.86 21.25 -23.48
N VAL A 345 -4.00 21.14 -22.15
CA VAL A 345 -3.48 22.15 -21.20
C VAL A 345 -2.12 21.80 -20.59
N PHE A 346 -1.54 20.65 -20.94
CA PHE A 346 -0.26 20.21 -20.41
C PHE A 346 0.91 21.00 -21.01
N CYS A 347 1.94 21.22 -20.19
CA CYS A 347 3.17 21.90 -20.58
C CYS A 347 4.37 20.95 -20.55
N ARG A 348 5.48 21.36 -21.17
CA ARG A 348 6.69 20.53 -21.35
C ARG A 348 7.68 20.61 -20.18
N ASP A 349 7.17 20.79 -18.96
CA ASP A 349 8.02 20.87 -17.76
C ASP A 349 8.55 19.48 -17.39
N LYS A 350 9.79 19.20 -17.81
CA LYS A 350 10.43 17.90 -17.60
C LYS A 350 10.51 17.51 -16.13
N LYS A 351 10.81 18.47 -15.24
CA LYS A 351 10.97 18.19 -13.80
C LYS A 351 9.63 17.79 -13.20
N ARG A 352 8.56 18.51 -13.51
CA ARG A 352 7.22 18.16 -13.01
C ARG A 352 6.69 16.87 -13.61
N ILE A 353 6.95 16.61 -14.90
CA ILE A 353 6.61 15.33 -15.56
C ILE A 353 7.25 14.16 -14.80
N GLU A 354 8.56 14.20 -14.54
CA GLU A 354 9.26 13.12 -13.83
C GLU A 354 8.68 12.86 -12.43
N ILE A 355 8.32 13.91 -11.70
CA ILE A 355 7.75 13.76 -10.36
C ILE A 355 6.32 13.20 -10.43
N LEU A 356 5.51 13.68 -11.37
CA LEU A 356 4.16 13.17 -11.60
C LEU A 356 4.17 11.69 -11.99
N ASP A 357 5.11 11.26 -12.85
CA ASP A 357 5.27 9.85 -13.22
C ASP A 357 5.61 8.98 -12.01
N ARG A 358 6.45 9.47 -11.10
CA ARG A 358 6.79 8.79 -9.85
C ARG A 358 5.60 8.71 -8.89
N ILE A 359 4.84 9.79 -8.74
CA ILE A 359 3.61 9.82 -7.95
C ILE A 359 2.61 8.80 -8.49
N ARG A 360 2.33 8.85 -9.81
CA ARG A 360 1.43 7.91 -10.47
C ARG A 360 1.88 6.47 -10.29
N SER A 361 3.16 6.18 -10.47
CA SER A 361 3.72 4.84 -10.28
C SER A 361 3.53 4.33 -8.85
N CYS A 362 3.74 5.20 -7.84
CA CYS A 362 3.44 4.86 -6.44
C CYS A 362 1.96 4.55 -6.23
N LEU A 363 1.05 5.39 -6.74
CA LEU A 363 -0.40 5.18 -6.60
C LEU A 363 -0.85 3.90 -7.33
N GLN A 364 -0.30 3.60 -8.50
CA GLN A 364 -0.56 2.37 -9.23
C GLN A 364 -0.12 1.12 -8.44
N LEU A 365 1.03 1.18 -7.75
CA LEU A 365 1.45 0.10 -6.87
C LEU A 365 0.45 -0.10 -5.72
N PHE A 366 0.08 0.99 -5.07
CA PHE A 366 -0.91 1.00 -3.99
C PHE A 366 -2.26 0.41 -4.39
N ILE A 367 -2.79 0.81 -5.55
CA ILE A 367 -4.02 0.26 -6.13
C ILE A 367 -3.84 -1.22 -6.50
N GLY A 368 -2.73 -1.56 -7.17
CA GLY A 368 -2.49 -2.90 -7.66
C GLY A 368 -2.44 -3.97 -6.57
N ILE A 369 -2.09 -3.57 -5.33
CA ILE A 369 -2.06 -4.43 -4.15
C ILE A 369 -3.15 -4.09 -3.11
N ASP A 370 -4.17 -3.30 -3.45
CA ASP A 370 -5.27 -2.91 -2.55
C ASP A 370 -4.83 -2.30 -1.19
N CYS A 371 -3.75 -1.52 -1.17
CA CYS A 371 -3.16 -0.93 0.05
C CYS A 371 -3.42 0.59 0.22
N PHE A 372 -4.45 1.14 -0.43
CA PHE A 372 -4.81 2.56 -0.32
C PHE A 372 -6.24 2.73 0.16
N ALA A 373 -6.42 3.31 1.35
CA ALA A 373 -7.72 3.52 1.94
C ALA A 373 -8.40 4.79 1.40
N PRO A 374 -9.75 4.86 1.43
CA PRO A 374 -10.49 6.09 1.12
C PRO A 374 -10.02 7.30 1.94
N TYR A 375 -9.63 7.07 3.20
CA TYR A 375 -9.11 8.11 4.07
C TYR A 375 -7.76 8.68 3.57
N HIS A 376 -6.89 7.84 2.99
CA HIS A 376 -5.65 8.32 2.35
C HIS A 376 -5.94 9.20 1.13
N LEU A 377 -6.96 8.86 0.34
CA LEU A 377 -7.41 9.68 -0.78
C LEU A 377 -7.92 11.04 -0.28
N GLN A 378 -8.76 11.05 0.75
CA GLN A 378 -9.27 12.27 1.35
C GLN A 378 -8.14 13.17 1.87
N MET A 379 -7.15 12.60 2.55
CA MET A 379 -5.97 13.33 3.01
C MET A 379 -5.18 13.90 1.83
N LEU A 380 -4.94 13.12 0.77
CA LEU A 380 -4.22 13.57 -0.41
C LEU A 380 -4.95 14.72 -1.12
N GLN A 381 -6.28 14.63 -1.25
CA GLN A 381 -7.13 15.66 -1.83
C GLN A 381 -7.11 16.94 -0.98
N THR A 382 -7.28 16.81 0.33
CA THR A 382 -7.26 17.93 1.29
C THR A 382 -5.89 18.63 1.29
N PHE A 383 -4.82 17.84 1.28
CA PHE A 383 -3.45 18.34 1.22
C PHE A 383 -3.19 19.12 -0.07
N THR A 384 -3.58 18.56 -1.21
CA THR A 384 -3.46 19.19 -2.52
C THR A 384 -4.25 20.50 -2.58
N ALA A 385 -5.49 20.51 -2.10
CA ALA A 385 -6.34 21.69 -2.06
C ALA A 385 -5.69 22.83 -1.26
N LYS A 386 -5.12 22.53 -0.08
CA LYS A 386 -4.44 23.52 0.78
C LYS A 386 -3.20 24.13 0.11
N MET A 387 -2.39 23.33 -0.59
CA MET A 387 -1.25 23.84 -1.35
C MET A 387 -1.68 24.83 -2.45
N LEU A 388 -2.76 24.50 -3.18
CA LEU A 388 -3.32 25.38 -4.20
C LEU A 388 -3.91 26.67 -3.60
N GLN A 389 -4.57 26.61 -2.44
CA GLN A 389 -5.07 27.79 -1.73
C GLN A 389 -3.96 28.77 -1.38
N LYS A 390 -2.85 28.28 -0.79
CA LYS A 390 -1.68 29.11 -0.43
C LYS A 390 -1.13 29.86 -1.65
N ARG A 391 -1.14 29.21 -2.81
CA ARG A 391 -0.61 29.77 -4.07
C ARG A 391 -1.51 30.83 -4.68
N PHE A 392 -2.80 30.55 -4.81
CA PHE A 392 -3.69 31.38 -5.63
C PHE A 392 -4.30 32.56 -4.87
N ARG A 393 -4.10 32.67 -3.54
CA ARG A 393 -4.57 33.79 -2.68
C ARG A 393 -5.98 34.26 -3.04
N THR A 394 -6.86 33.34 -3.37
CA THR A 394 -8.20 33.68 -3.84
C THR A 394 -9.06 34.04 -2.64
N SER A 395 -9.69 35.21 -2.68
CA SER A 395 -10.80 35.64 -1.82
C SER A 395 -12.09 34.83 -2.09
N ILE A 396 -11.95 33.51 -2.25
CA ILE A 396 -13.07 32.58 -2.46
C ILE A 396 -13.41 32.00 -1.09
N PRO A 397 -14.67 32.04 -0.65
CA PRO A 397 -15.09 31.49 0.63
C PRO A 397 -14.62 30.05 0.80
N THR A 398 -13.95 29.81 1.92
CA THR A 398 -13.21 28.60 2.32
C THR A 398 -14.05 27.33 2.39
N GLU A 399 -15.37 27.42 2.22
CA GLU A 399 -16.26 26.29 2.47
C GLU A 399 -16.64 25.49 1.22
N HIS A 400 -16.50 26.01 -0.02
CA HIS A 400 -17.17 25.34 -1.17
C HIS A 400 -16.38 25.07 -2.46
N VAL A 401 -15.21 25.65 -2.76
CA VAL A 401 -14.63 25.48 -4.11
C VAL A 401 -13.09 25.47 -4.15
N VAL A 402 -12.46 24.50 -3.49
CA VAL A 402 -11.16 24.01 -3.97
C VAL A 402 -11.29 22.50 -4.14
N HIS A 403 -11.42 22.11 -5.40
CA HIS A 403 -11.79 20.76 -5.84
C HIS A 403 -10.95 19.71 -5.12
N GLN A 404 -11.62 18.95 -4.24
CA GLN A 404 -11.11 17.72 -3.64
C GLN A 404 -11.05 16.60 -4.70
N THR A 405 -10.51 16.90 -5.88
CA THR A 405 -10.29 15.93 -6.96
C THR A 405 -8.81 15.61 -7.02
N LEU A 406 -8.48 14.38 -7.41
CA LEU A 406 -7.07 14.00 -7.59
C LEU A 406 -6.40 14.79 -8.72
N GLN A 407 -7.16 15.26 -9.72
CA GLN A 407 -6.65 16.04 -10.86
C GLN A 407 -6.00 17.35 -10.43
N SER A 408 -6.38 17.89 -9.28
CA SER A 408 -5.76 19.07 -8.68
C SER A 408 -4.24 18.91 -8.48
N ILE A 409 -3.72 17.68 -8.37
CA ILE A 409 -2.26 17.41 -8.29
C ILE A 409 -1.53 17.91 -9.55
N LEU A 410 -2.18 17.86 -10.72
CA LEU A 410 -1.59 18.30 -11.99
C LEU A 410 -1.32 19.81 -12.05
N LEU A 411 -1.90 20.57 -11.11
CA LEU A 411 -1.77 22.03 -10.99
C LEU A 411 -0.61 22.47 -10.08
N LEU A 412 0.02 21.53 -9.37
CA LEU A 412 1.08 21.81 -8.39
C LEU A 412 2.43 22.18 -9.06
N GLU A 413 3.27 22.93 -8.33
CA GLU A 413 4.68 23.17 -8.73
C GLU A 413 5.57 21.99 -8.32
N ALA A 414 6.80 21.96 -8.86
CA ALA A 414 7.77 20.91 -8.57
C ALA A 414 8.05 20.69 -7.06
N SER A 415 8.08 21.74 -6.22
CA SER A 415 8.32 21.61 -4.77
C SER A 415 7.16 20.91 -4.06
N GLU A 416 5.93 21.32 -4.34
CA GLU A 416 4.71 20.73 -3.79
C GLU A 416 4.51 19.28 -4.26
N LEU A 417 4.80 19.00 -5.54
CA LEU A 417 4.80 17.63 -6.06
C LEU A 417 5.81 16.74 -5.32
N GLN A 418 6.97 17.28 -4.92
CA GLN A 418 7.93 16.53 -4.10
C GLN A 418 7.38 16.22 -2.70
N GLU A 419 6.60 17.12 -2.10
CA GLU A 419 5.93 16.86 -0.81
C GLU A 419 4.91 15.73 -0.94
N VAL A 420 4.06 15.77 -1.98
CA VAL A 420 3.11 14.68 -2.29
C VAL A 420 3.85 13.36 -2.48
N PHE A 421 4.91 13.35 -3.28
CA PHE A 421 5.69 12.15 -3.54
C PHE A 421 6.35 11.60 -2.26
N ARG A 422 6.89 12.48 -1.40
CA ARG A 422 7.49 12.10 -0.11
C ARG A 422 6.45 11.48 0.80
N TRP A 423 5.27 12.07 0.90
CA TRP A 423 4.16 11.54 1.69
C TRP A 423 3.75 10.12 1.23
N LEU A 424 3.55 9.92 -0.08
CA LEU A 424 3.24 8.60 -0.65
C LEU A 424 4.35 7.58 -0.38
N THR A 425 5.62 8.00 -0.45
CA THR A 425 6.77 7.13 -0.18
C THR A 425 6.84 6.73 1.29
N ASN A 426 6.56 7.66 2.22
CA ASN A 426 6.48 7.38 3.65
C ASN A 426 5.35 6.39 3.97
N LEU A 427 4.17 6.61 3.39
CA LEU A 427 3.04 5.68 3.51
C LEU A 427 3.42 4.30 2.97
N GLY A 428 4.08 4.24 1.80
CA GLY A 428 4.48 2.97 1.18
C GLY A 428 5.52 2.23 2.02
N SER A 429 6.46 2.97 2.61
CA SER A 429 7.45 2.43 3.54
C SER A 429 6.79 1.85 4.80
N ALA A 430 5.78 2.53 5.36
CA ALA A 430 5.07 2.06 6.54
C ALA A 430 4.25 0.79 6.30
N CYS A 431 3.67 0.66 5.11
CA CYS A 431 2.89 -0.51 4.70
C CYS A 431 3.74 -1.69 4.20
N ALA A 432 5.08 -1.59 4.19
CA ALA A 432 5.96 -2.55 3.52
C ALA A 432 5.58 -2.79 2.05
N LEU A 433 5.10 -1.73 1.36
CA LEU A 433 4.54 -1.76 0.01
C LEU A 433 5.45 -2.50 -0.98
N ARG A 434 6.76 -2.28 -0.90
CA ARG A 434 7.74 -2.94 -1.77
C ARG A 434 7.76 -4.46 -1.58
N CYS A 435 7.81 -4.93 -0.33
CA CYS A 435 7.83 -6.36 -0.02
C CYS A 435 6.53 -7.05 -0.47
N LEU A 436 5.38 -6.40 -0.21
CA LEU A 436 4.07 -6.91 -0.65
C LEU A 436 3.96 -6.97 -2.18
N SER A 437 4.48 -5.96 -2.89
CA SER A 437 4.49 -5.92 -4.35
C SER A 437 5.40 -7.00 -4.96
N GLU A 438 6.57 -7.25 -4.38
CA GLU A 438 7.49 -8.31 -4.84
C GLU A 438 6.87 -9.71 -4.68
N ASN A 439 6.05 -9.91 -3.65
CA ASN A 439 5.36 -11.16 -3.40
C ASN A 439 4.00 -11.28 -4.12
N SER A 440 3.57 -10.26 -4.85
CA SER A 440 2.32 -10.29 -5.61
C SER A 440 2.42 -11.25 -6.80
N TRP A 441 1.52 -12.23 -6.80
CA TRP A 441 1.41 -13.24 -7.86
C TRP A 441 1.07 -12.68 -9.25
N LYS A 442 0.55 -11.44 -9.36
CA LYS A 442 0.25 -10.78 -10.64
C LYS A 442 1.47 -10.68 -11.57
N LYS A 443 2.70 -10.87 -11.05
CA LYS A 443 3.95 -10.96 -11.85
C LYS A 443 4.38 -12.38 -12.21
N VAL A 444 3.87 -13.40 -11.54
CA VAL A 444 4.23 -14.80 -11.76
C VAL A 444 3.14 -15.44 -12.60
N GLY A 445 3.08 -15.03 -13.87
CA GLY A 445 2.32 -15.71 -14.90
C GLY A 445 2.95 -17.08 -15.20
N VAL A 446 2.89 -18.02 -14.26
CA VAL A 446 3.03 -19.44 -14.59
C VAL A 446 1.65 -19.88 -15.06
N GLN A 447 1.32 -19.47 -16.29
CA GLN A 447 0.36 -20.23 -17.06
C GLN A 447 0.98 -21.63 -17.17
N GLU A 448 0.50 -22.60 -16.40
CA GLU A 448 0.69 -24.01 -16.72
C GLU A 448 0.07 -24.18 -18.11
N ARG A 449 0.87 -23.98 -19.16
CA ARG A 449 0.52 -24.40 -20.51
C ARG A 449 0.47 -25.91 -20.44
N THR A 450 -0.71 -26.44 -20.15
CA THR A 450 -1.08 -27.76 -20.61
C THR A 450 -1.05 -27.68 -22.13
N ASP A 451 0.01 -28.20 -22.74
CA ASP A 451 0.08 -28.36 -24.19
C ASP A 451 -1.19 -29.08 -24.66
N PHE A 452 -1.83 -28.60 -25.73
CA PHE A 452 -3.08 -29.15 -26.30
C PHE A 452 -3.08 -30.68 -26.47
N CYS A 453 -1.91 -31.28 -26.76
CA CYS A 453 -1.75 -32.74 -26.80
C CYS A 453 -2.04 -33.43 -25.45
N SER A 454 -1.67 -32.80 -24.33
CA SER A 454 -1.84 -33.35 -22.98
C SER A 454 -3.30 -33.45 -22.56
N SER A 455 -4.14 -32.46 -22.91
CA SER A 455 -5.57 -32.47 -22.58
C SER A 455 -6.33 -33.52 -23.40
N LEU A 456 -6.08 -33.58 -24.71
CA LEU A 456 -6.69 -34.58 -25.60
C LEU A 456 -6.36 -36.01 -25.15
N LEU A 457 -5.09 -36.26 -24.76
CA LEU A 457 -4.64 -37.55 -24.24
C LEU A 457 -5.41 -37.99 -22.99
N LEU A 458 -5.59 -37.07 -22.04
CA LEU A 458 -6.27 -37.36 -20.78
C LEU A 458 -7.78 -37.56 -20.96
N GLU A 459 -8.42 -36.80 -21.85
CA GLU A 459 -9.85 -36.99 -22.19
C GLU A 459 -10.10 -38.34 -22.87
N ARG A 460 -9.23 -38.73 -23.81
CA ARG A 460 -9.29 -40.00 -24.53
C ARG A 460 -9.06 -41.19 -23.61
N PHE A 461 -8.05 -41.09 -22.75
CA PHE A 461 -7.74 -42.12 -21.76
C PHE A 461 -8.94 -42.38 -20.82
N LEU A 462 -9.71 -41.35 -20.47
CA LEU A 462 -10.95 -41.51 -19.68
C LEU A 462 -12.12 -42.06 -20.51
N GLY A 463 -12.32 -41.56 -21.73
CA GLY A 463 -13.44 -41.93 -22.59
C GLY A 463 -13.32 -43.31 -23.25
N GLY A 464 -12.14 -43.96 -23.19
CA GLY A 464 -11.92 -45.31 -23.68
C GLY A 464 -12.52 -46.42 -22.80
N ASP A 465 -12.67 -46.17 -21.49
CA ASP A 465 -13.06 -47.19 -20.49
C ASP A 465 -14.23 -46.76 -19.57
N ILE A 466 -14.65 -45.49 -19.60
CA ILE A 466 -15.75 -44.95 -18.77
C ILE A 466 -16.77 -44.31 -19.72
N ASP A 467 -18.06 -44.65 -19.59
CA ASP A 467 -19.21 -44.13 -20.38
C ASP A 467 -19.33 -42.58 -20.30
N ALA A 468 -18.42 -41.87 -20.97
CA ALA A 468 -18.45 -40.43 -21.16
C ALA A 468 -18.93 -40.17 -22.59
N GLU A 469 -20.03 -39.42 -22.72
CA GLU A 469 -20.50 -38.92 -24.02
C GLU A 469 -19.34 -38.27 -24.78
N ARG A 470 -18.98 -38.87 -25.92
CA ARG A 470 -17.98 -38.34 -26.84
C ARG A 470 -18.44 -36.97 -27.35
N THR A 471 -17.85 -35.90 -26.85
CA THR A 471 -18.00 -34.58 -27.48
C THR A 471 -17.29 -34.63 -28.84
N SER A 472 -18.08 -34.54 -29.90
CA SER A 472 -17.71 -34.87 -31.28
C SER A 472 -16.98 -33.77 -32.04
N SER A 473 -16.29 -32.86 -31.36
CA SER A 473 -15.51 -31.79 -32.01
C SER A 473 -14.04 -31.91 -31.65
N VAL A 474 -13.29 -32.71 -32.41
CA VAL A 474 -11.83 -32.73 -32.32
C VAL A 474 -11.26 -32.21 -33.63
N GLU A 475 -10.67 -31.02 -33.57
CA GLU A 475 -9.82 -30.47 -34.61
C GLU A 475 -8.60 -31.36 -34.83
N GLU A 476 -8.12 -31.43 -36.07
CA GLU A 476 -6.98 -32.24 -36.49
C GLU A 476 -5.72 -31.89 -35.68
N VAL A 477 -5.10 -32.88 -35.00
CA VAL A 477 -3.88 -32.65 -34.21
C VAL A 477 -2.73 -32.29 -35.15
N ASP A 478 -2.16 -31.09 -34.96
CA ASP A 478 -0.95 -30.67 -35.68
C ASP A 478 0.18 -31.71 -35.51
N ALA A 479 0.56 -32.33 -36.63
CA ALA A 479 1.59 -33.34 -36.70
C ALA A 479 2.92 -32.83 -36.12
N ASP A 480 3.26 -31.56 -36.36
CA ASP A 480 4.51 -30.99 -35.88
C ASP A 480 4.49 -30.77 -34.36
N ALA A 481 3.34 -30.34 -33.80
CA ALA A 481 3.15 -30.24 -32.36
C ALA A 481 3.25 -31.60 -31.65
N PHE A 482 2.62 -32.63 -32.21
CA PHE A 482 2.66 -33.98 -31.65
C PHE A 482 4.07 -34.58 -31.70
N VAL A 483 4.75 -34.51 -32.85
CA VAL A 483 6.13 -35.01 -33.00
C VAL A 483 7.08 -34.27 -32.06
N ARG A 484 6.94 -32.93 -31.93
CA ARG A 484 7.72 -32.15 -30.96
C ARG A 484 7.48 -32.59 -29.53
N TRP A 485 6.24 -32.87 -29.14
CA TRP A 485 5.89 -33.34 -27.80
C TRP A 485 6.45 -34.74 -27.51
N LEU A 486 6.25 -35.69 -28.43
CA LEU A 486 6.64 -37.09 -28.27
C LEU A 486 8.17 -37.26 -28.26
N CYS A 487 8.89 -36.61 -29.18
CA CYS A 487 10.35 -36.70 -29.28
C CYS A 487 11.09 -35.85 -28.23
N LYS A 488 10.43 -34.99 -27.46
CA LYS A 488 11.11 -34.17 -26.45
C LYS A 488 11.76 -35.06 -25.39
N GLU A 489 13.09 -35.10 -25.34
CA GLU A 489 13.79 -35.76 -24.25
C GLU A 489 13.42 -35.11 -22.92
N GLY A 490 13.01 -35.95 -21.97
CA GLY A 490 12.65 -35.56 -20.62
C GLY A 490 13.41 -36.40 -19.59
N PRO A 491 13.34 -36.03 -18.30
CA PRO A 491 13.84 -36.86 -17.22
C PRO A 491 13.28 -38.29 -17.30
N ALA A 492 14.00 -39.24 -16.70
CA ALA A 492 13.49 -40.60 -16.60
C ALA A 492 12.16 -40.63 -15.85
N ILE A 493 11.30 -41.62 -16.13
CA ILE A 493 10.02 -41.78 -15.42
C ILE A 493 10.26 -41.93 -13.92
N GLU A 494 11.33 -42.63 -13.53
CA GLU A 494 11.75 -42.75 -12.14
C GLU A 494 12.03 -41.39 -11.48
N ASP A 495 12.67 -40.46 -12.20
CA ASP A 495 12.91 -39.10 -11.71
C ASP A 495 11.60 -38.33 -11.54
N HIS A 496 10.65 -38.51 -12.47
CA HIS A 496 9.32 -37.91 -12.38
C HIS A 496 8.49 -38.47 -11.23
N LEU A 497 8.54 -39.79 -10.98
CA LEU A 497 7.88 -40.42 -9.84
C LEU A 497 8.52 -40.00 -8.52
N LYS A 498 9.84 -39.91 -8.47
CA LYS A 498 10.56 -39.40 -7.30
C LYS A 498 10.22 -37.94 -7.05
N ALA A 499 10.12 -37.11 -8.09
CA ALA A 499 9.67 -35.73 -8.00
C ALA A 499 8.21 -35.64 -7.51
N TRP A 500 7.32 -36.52 -7.97
CA TRP A 500 5.92 -36.60 -7.53
C TRP A 500 5.80 -36.97 -6.04
N THR A 501 6.57 -37.95 -5.57
CA THR A 501 6.61 -38.32 -4.15
C THR A 501 7.19 -37.18 -3.29
N ASN A 502 8.31 -36.59 -3.72
CA ASN A 502 8.89 -35.43 -3.05
C ASN A 502 7.92 -34.24 -3.03
N LEU A 503 7.13 -34.03 -4.11
CA LEU A 503 6.12 -32.98 -4.18
C LEU A 503 5.06 -33.17 -3.09
N LYS A 504 4.52 -34.38 -2.91
CA LYS A 504 3.54 -34.69 -1.85
C LYS A 504 4.08 -34.34 -0.45
N GLU A 505 5.32 -34.71 -0.13
CA GLU A 505 5.95 -34.42 1.17
C GLU A 505 6.29 -32.94 1.36
N THR A 506 6.85 -32.31 0.33
CA THR A 506 7.23 -30.89 0.37
C THR A 506 6.03 -29.96 0.36
N ALA A 507 4.95 -30.33 -0.32
CA ALA A 507 3.65 -29.65 -0.27
C ALA A 507 3.07 -29.65 1.14
N LYS A 508 3.10 -30.80 1.83
CA LYS A 508 2.62 -30.88 3.22
C LYS A 508 3.44 -29.98 4.16
N SER A 509 4.77 -30.08 4.12
CA SER A 509 5.65 -29.30 4.99
C SER A 509 5.61 -27.80 4.68
N SER A 510 5.67 -27.41 3.41
CA SER A 510 5.58 -26.00 2.98
C SER A 510 4.19 -25.42 3.25
N GLY A 511 3.13 -26.20 2.99
CA GLY A 511 1.75 -25.85 3.31
C GLY A 511 1.56 -25.60 4.81
N MET A 512 2.13 -26.44 5.68
CA MET A 512 2.10 -26.21 7.12
C MET A 512 2.85 -24.93 7.56
N GLU A 513 3.95 -24.58 6.91
CA GLU A 513 4.64 -23.31 7.18
C GLU A 513 3.80 -22.10 6.73
N PHE A 514 3.16 -22.16 5.55
CA PHE A 514 2.22 -21.12 5.12
C PHE A 514 0.99 -21.03 6.02
N PHE A 515 0.47 -22.16 6.50
CA PHE A 515 -0.63 -22.18 7.47
C PHE A 515 -0.28 -21.45 8.78
N LYS A 516 0.94 -21.68 9.32
CA LYS A 516 1.42 -20.95 10.51
C LYS A 516 1.54 -19.44 10.26
N ILE A 517 2.02 -19.06 9.07
CA ILE A 517 2.10 -17.66 8.66
C ILE A 517 0.69 -17.06 8.57
N LEU A 518 -0.24 -17.74 7.90
CA LEU A 518 -1.64 -17.31 7.78
C LEU A 518 -2.29 -17.09 9.15
N GLY A 519 -2.09 -18.02 10.09
CA GLY A 519 -2.57 -17.89 11.46
C GLY A 519 -2.03 -16.65 12.18
N THR A 520 -0.73 -16.37 12.01
CA THR A 520 -0.07 -15.19 12.61
C THR A 520 -0.59 -13.89 12.00
N GLU A 521 -0.81 -13.86 10.69
CA GLU A 521 -1.33 -12.68 9.98
C GLU A 521 -2.78 -12.42 10.31
N LEU A 522 -3.61 -13.46 10.43
CA LEU A 522 -4.99 -13.34 10.89
C LEU A 522 -5.03 -12.80 12.32
N GLN A 523 -4.21 -13.32 13.24
CA GLN A 523 -4.12 -12.78 14.60
C GLN A 523 -3.70 -11.30 14.62
N ARG A 524 -2.73 -10.93 13.79
CA ARG A 524 -2.31 -9.53 13.61
C ARG A 524 -3.45 -8.66 13.09
N LEU A 525 -4.20 -9.12 12.08
CA LEU A 525 -5.36 -8.42 11.54
C LEU A 525 -6.45 -8.23 12.60
N ARG A 526 -6.79 -9.28 13.36
CA ARG A 526 -7.78 -9.18 14.46
C ARG A 526 -7.36 -8.16 15.53
N ARG A 527 -6.07 -8.11 15.88
CA ARG A 527 -5.52 -7.11 16.80
C ARG A 527 -5.71 -5.70 16.24
N LEU A 528 -5.35 -5.46 14.98
CA LEU A 528 -5.53 -4.16 14.33
C LEU A 528 -7.01 -3.75 14.23
N CYS A 529 -7.92 -4.69 13.93
CA CYS A 529 -9.35 -4.42 13.91
C CYS A 529 -9.88 -4.02 15.29
N ARG A 530 -9.45 -4.69 16.37
CA ARG A 530 -9.83 -4.29 17.74
C ARG A 530 -9.34 -2.89 18.08
N GLU A 531 -8.08 -2.58 17.79
CA GLU A 531 -7.54 -1.23 18.00
C GLU A 531 -8.34 -0.19 17.20
N LYS A 532 -8.68 -0.47 15.92
CA LYS A 532 -9.54 0.38 15.08
C LYS A 532 -10.93 0.59 15.70
N SER A 533 -11.53 -0.47 16.23
CA SER A 533 -12.80 -0.39 16.96
C SER A 533 -12.72 0.59 18.13
N ASP A 534 -11.69 0.48 18.96
CA ASP A 534 -11.49 1.38 20.11
C ASP A 534 -11.31 2.83 19.68
N MET A 535 -10.59 3.06 18.57
CA MET A 535 -10.45 4.40 17.99
C MET A 535 -11.76 4.96 17.44
N LEU A 536 -12.58 4.15 16.79
CA LEU A 536 -13.89 4.58 16.28
C LEU A 536 -14.85 4.95 17.42
N LEU A 537 -14.82 4.21 18.54
CA LEU A 537 -15.56 4.57 19.75
C LEU A 537 -15.08 5.91 20.32
N LYS A 538 -13.77 6.15 20.32
CA LYS A 538 -13.20 7.44 20.71
C LYS A 538 -13.61 8.58 19.76
N ASP A 539 -13.73 8.29 18.45
CA ASP A 539 -14.15 9.29 17.45
C ASP A 539 -15.60 9.70 17.68
N GLU A 540 -16.48 8.72 17.87
CA GLU A 540 -17.88 8.94 18.26
C GLU A 540 -17.98 9.78 19.53
N ALA A 541 -17.20 9.46 20.56
CA ALA A 541 -17.12 10.23 21.80
C ALA A 541 -16.68 11.69 21.58
N ILE A 542 -15.63 11.92 20.78
CA ILE A 542 -15.15 13.29 20.47
C ILE A 542 -16.23 14.06 19.71
N VAL A 543 -16.90 13.43 18.75
CA VAL A 543 -18.00 14.06 18.00
C VAL A 543 -19.16 14.41 18.92
N ASN A 544 -19.55 13.53 19.83
CA ASN A 544 -20.60 13.81 20.81
C ASN A 544 -20.23 15.01 21.70
N VAL A 545 -19.01 15.02 22.23
CA VAL A 545 -18.50 16.15 23.02
C VAL A 545 -18.49 17.45 22.21
N GLN A 546 -18.06 17.38 20.94
CA GLN A 546 -18.07 18.53 20.04
C GLN A 546 -19.48 19.06 19.78
N ILE A 547 -20.47 18.18 19.59
CA ILE A 547 -21.88 18.55 19.40
C ILE A 547 -22.41 19.23 20.66
N ILE A 548 -22.19 18.63 21.83
CA ILE A 548 -22.65 19.18 23.13
C ILE A 548 -22.10 20.60 23.34
N CYS A 549 -20.79 20.79 23.15
CA CYS A 549 -20.18 22.11 23.28
C CYS A 549 -20.67 23.10 22.21
N GLY A 550 -20.81 22.65 20.97
CA GLY A 550 -21.25 23.49 19.85
C GLY A 550 -22.68 23.99 20.02
N GLU A 551 -23.60 23.12 20.45
CA GLU A 551 -24.99 23.49 20.71
C GLU A 551 -25.12 24.53 21.83
N GLU A 552 -24.28 24.47 22.86
CA GLU A 552 -24.30 25.46 23.94
C GLU A 552 -23.81 26.84 23.46
N VAL A 553 -22.74 26.87 22.67
CA VAL A 553 -22.24 28.10 22.03
C VAL A 553 -23.32 28.70 21.10
N GLU A 554 -23.96 27.89 20.26
CA GLU A 554 -25.02 28.35 19.37
C GLU A 554 -26.24 28.93 20.11
N LYS A 555 -26.61 28.36 21.27
CA LYS A 555 -27.70 28.88 22.10
C LYS A 555 -27.38 30.27 22.65
N GLY A 556 -26.14 30.48 23.11
CA GLY A 556 -25.64 31.78 23.57
C GLY A 556 -25.66 32.84 22.46
N GLU A 557 -25.27 32.47 21.24
CA GLU A 557 -25.25 33.37 20.09
C GLU A 557 -26.66 33.74 19.60
N ARG A 558 -27.61 32.79 19.57
CA ARG A 558 -28.98 33.04 19.09
C ARG A 558 -29.84 33.85 20.04
N ASN A 559 -29.55 33.82 21.34
CA ASN A 559 -30.36 34.49 22.35
C ASN A 559 -29.48 35.28 23.33
N PRO A 560 -29.25 36.59 23.09
CA PRO A 560 -28.38 37.43 23.93
C PRO A 560 -28.82 37.55 25.41
N GLY A 561 -30.06 37.14 25.75
CA GLY A 561 -30.56 37.07 27.13
C GLY A 561 -30.42 35.69 27.79
N TYR A 562 -29.91 34.69 27.08
CA TYR A 562 -29.61 33.36 27.61
C TYR A 562 -28.26 33.38 28.33
N VAL A 563 -28.23 32.86 29.55
CA VAL A 563 -26.98 32.68 30.31
C VAL A 563 -26.38 31.33 29.93
N SER A 564 -25.39 31.36 29.04
CA SER A 564 -24.66 30.16 28.61
C SER A 564 -23.95 29.52 29.80
N GLN A 565 -24.00 28.19 29.88
CA GLN A 565 -23.12 27.45 30.79
C GLN A 565 -21.69 27.48 30.26
N CYS A 566 -20.72 27.51 31.16
CA CYS A 566 -19.33 27.26 30.81
C CYS A 566 -19.16 25.79 30.41
N LEU A 567 -18.36 25.55 29.39
CA LEU A 567 -18.18 24.24 28.77
C LEU A 567 -17.55 23.24 29.75
N ASP A 568 -16.71 23.68 30.67
CA ASP A 568 -16.14 22.85 31.73
C ASP A 568 -17.23 22.27 32.64
N SER A 569 -18.16 23.10 33.12
CA SER A 569 -19.29 22.66 33.94
C SER A 569 -20.24 21.78 33.15
N LEU A 570 -20.51 22.12 31.88
CA LEU A 570 -21.38 21.33 31.01
C LEU A 570 -20.85 19.91 30.82
N LEU A 571 -19.55 19.79 30.51
CA LEU A 571 -18.89 18.50 30.34
C LEU A 571 -18.76 17.73 31.67
N PHE A 572 -18.53 18.43 32.78
CA PHE A 572 -18.53 17.81 34.10
C PHE A 572 -19.92 17.23 34.45
N CYS A 573 -21.00 17.98 34.21
CA CYS A 573 -22.37 17.51 34.37
C CYS A 573 -22.62 16.27 33.49
N ARG A 574 -22.25 16.32 32.21
CA ARG A 574 -22.37 15.18 31.30
C ARG A 574 -21.64 13.93 31.82
N LYS A 575 -20.41 14.08 32.30
CA LYS A 575 -19.66 12.98 32.92
C LYS A 575 -20.41 12.40 34.12
N THR A 576 -20.97 13.22 34.99
CA THR A 576 -21.71 12.74 36.17
C THR A 576 -23.01 12.02 35.80
N GLU A 577 -23.70 12.47 34.75
CA GLU A 577 -24.88 11.77 34.21
C GLU A 577 -24.53 10.38 33.70
N LEU A 578 -23.44 10.26 32.93
CA LEU A 578 -22.98 8.98 32.39
C LEU A 578 -22.57 7.99 33.50
N LEU A 579 -21.93 8.49 34.56
CA LEU A 579 -21.60 7.69 35.75
C LEU A 579 -22.84 7.28 36.55
N GLY A 580 -23.92 8.09 36.53
CA GLY A 580 -25.17 7.79 37.21
C GLY A 580 -26.05 6.74 36.51
N GLN A 581 -25.71 6.34 35.27
CA GLN A 581 -26.45 5.36 34.47
C GLN A 581 -25.98 3.91 34.70
N GLU A 582 -25.21 3.65 35.75
CA GLU A 582 -24.69 2.31 36.10
C GLU A 582 -25.81 1.28 36.31
N GLY A 583 -26.06 0.46 35.28
CA GLY A 583 -26.84 -0.79 35.36
C GLY A 583 -26.20 -1.88 34.49
N ASP A 584 -25.82 -3.00 35.14
CA ASP A 584 -25.29 -4.32 34.73
C ASP A 584 -24.40 -4.55 33.47
N SER A 585 -24.11 -3.54 32.65
CA SER A 585 -22.94 -3.53 31.75
C SER A 585 -22.68 -2.10 31.28
N GLU A 586 -21.62 -1.46 31.78
CA GLU A 586 -21.15 -0.20 31.20
C GLU A 586 -20.85 -0.40 29.72
N SER A 587 -21.57 0.30 28.83
CA SER A 587 -21.36 0.16 27.40
C SER A 587 -19.99 0.75 27.02
N ASP A 588 -19.25 0.11 26.11
CA ASP A 588 -17.95 0.60 25.66
C ASP A 588 -18.02 2.05 25.13
N ARG A 589 -19.17 2.46 24.59
CA ARG A 589 -19.46 3.85 24.19
C ARG A 589 -19.48 4.81 25.38
N THR A 590 -20.21 4.46 26.44
CA THR A 590 -20.30 5.27 27.67
C THR A 590 -18.91 5.51 28.25
N ARG A 591 -18.11 4.44 28.34
CA ARG A 591 -16.73 4.50 28.82
C ARG A 591 -15.85 5.38 27.94
N ALA A 592 -15.94 5.25 26.61
CA ALA A 592 -15.18 6.07 25.67
C ALA A 592 -15.53 7.56 25.78
N GLU A 593 -16.81 7.90 25.95
CA GLU A 593 -17.28 9.28 26.17
C GLU A 593 -16.73 9.85 27.49
N ILE A 594 -16.82 9.10 28.59
CA ILE A 594 -16.26 9.50 29.89
C ILE A 594 -14.75 9.73 29.79
N CYS A 595 -13.98 8.78 29.22
CA CYS A 595 -12.54 8.92 29.07
C CYS A 595 -12.15 10.14 28.21
N THR A 596 -12.94 10.42 27.17
CA THR A 596 -12.73 11.57 26.29
C THR A 596 -12.99 12.89 27.03
N ILE A 597 -14.10 12.99 27.76
CA ILE A 597 -14.42 14.15 28.59
C ILE A 597 -13.32 14.39 29.63
N VAL A 598 -12.89 13.34 30.34
CA VAL A 598 -11.80 13.44 31.33
C VAL A 598 -10.52 13.95 30.67
N SER A 599 -10.13 13.38 29.53
CA SER A 599 -8.92 13.80 28.82
C SER A 599 -8.98 15.28 28.39
N ILE A 600 -10.15 15.76 27.97
CA ILE A 600 -10.35 17.15 27.57
C ILE A 600 -10.28 18.09 28.78
N LEU A 601 -10.96 17.75 29.88
CA LEU A 601 -11.00 18.56 31.10
C LEU A 601 -9.65 18.55 31.87
N GLU A 602 -8.83 17.52 31.71
CA GLU A 602 -7.45 17.50 32.22
C GLU A 602 -6.52 18.42 31.41
N GLU A 603 -6.81 18.62 30.13
CA GLU A 603 -5.99 19.44 29.22
C GLU A 603 -6.44 20.91 29.13
N ALA A 604 -7.66 21.24 29.57
CA ALA A 604 -8.28 22.55 29.36
C ALA A 604 -9.29 22.92 30.47
N ASP A 605 -9.30 24.19 30.87
CA ASP A 605 -10.08 24.73 32.00
C ASP A 605 -10.99 25.92 31.63
N THR A 606 -10.95 26.38 30.38
CA THR A 606 -11.82 27.44 29.84
C THR A 606 -12.47 27.04 28.51
N ASP A 607 -13.61 27.63 28.16
CA ASP A 607 -14.37 27.31 26.94
C ASP A 607 -13.54 27.37 25.65
N ALA A 608 -12.68 28.39 25.54
CA ALA A 608 -11.76 28.53 24.42
C ALA A 608 -10.74 27.38 24.37
N THR A 609 -10.12 27.06 25.51
CA THR A 609 -9.15 25.95 25.59
C THR A 609 -9.79 24.57 25.39
N ILE A 610 -11.04 24.39 25.82
CA ILE A 610 -11.82 23.14 25.62
C ILE A 610 -12.11 22.94 24.14
N THR A 611 -12.58 23.97 23.45
CA THR A 611 -12.82 23.92 21.99
C THR A 611 -11.55 23.53 21.23
N MET A 612 -10.40 24.05 21.66
CA MET A 612 -9.10 23.70 21.06
C MET A 612 -8.66 22.27 21.40
N ALA A 613 -8.87 21.81 22.62
CA ALA A 613 -8.59 20.43 23.02
C ALA A 613 -9.41 19.44 22.19
N ILE A 614 -10.71 19.71 21.98
CA ILE A 614 -11.59 18.90 21.10
C ILE A 614 -11.01 18.80 19.69
N LYS A 615 -10.65 19.94 19.06
CA LYS A 615 -10.03 19.98 17.73
C LYS A 615 -8.73 19.17 17.68
N LYS A 616 -7.85 19.35 18.67
CA LYS A 616 -6.58 18.61 18.79
C LYS A 616 -6.80 17.10 18.88
N HIS A 617 -7.71 16.65 19.76
CA HIS A 617 -8.06 15.23 19.91
C HIS A 617 -8.62 14.65 18.60
N ARG A 618 -9.50 15.38 17.91
CA ARG A 618 -10.07 14.97 16.62
C ARG A 618 -9.00 14.79 15.55
N ILE A 619 -8.08 15.75 15.40
CA ILE A 619 -7.01 15.67 14.38
C ILE A 619 -6.05 14.52 14.68
N ASN A 620 -5.66 14.34 15.94
CA ASN A 620 -4.78 13.24 16.33
C ASN A 620 -5.41 11.87 16.06
N LEU A 621 -6.71 11.72 16.36
CA LEU A 621 -7.42 10.48 16.14
C LEU A 621 -7.62 10.18 14.65
N ALA A 622 -7.96 11.19 13.86
CA ALA A 622 -8.01 11.13 12.40
C ALA A 622 -6.70 10.58 11.80
N LEU A 623 -5.55 11.08 12.26
CA LEU A 623 -4.25 10.61 11.82
C LEU A 623 -4.00 9.15 12.22
N GLU A 624 -4.35 8.77 13.44
CA GLU A 624 -4.15 7.40 13.93
C GLU A 624 -5.06 6.39 13.22
N LEU A 625 -6.32 6.74 12.98
CA LEU A 625 -7.24 5.96 12.14
C LEU A 625 -6.68 5.74 10.73
N SER A 626 -6.08 6.77 10.12
CA SER A 626 -5.45 6.63 8.82
C SER A 626 -4.30 5.61 8.82
N LYS A 627 -3.43 5.68 9.85
CA LYS A 627 -2.30 4.75 10.00
C LYS A 627 -2.81 3.33 10.17
N GLN A 628 -3.90 3.17 10.90
CA GLN A 628 -4.49 1.87 11.20
C GLN A 628 -5.18 1.27 9.99
N ASP A 629 -5.86 2.07 9.18
CA ASP A 629 -6.36 1.64 7.87
C ASP A 629 -5.25 1.15 6.96
N ALA A 630 -4.13 1.87 6.91
CA ALA A 630 -2.95 1.48 6.13
C ALA A 630 -2.39 0.10 6.58
N LEU A 631 -2.31 -0.13 7.88
CA LEU A 631 -1.82 -1.38 8.46
C LEU A 631 -2.79 -2.54 8.26
N ILE A 632 -4.10 -2.28 8.37
CA ILE A 632 -5.16 -3.28 8.12
C ILE A 632 -5.11 -3.73 6.66
N LEU A 633 -5.06 -2.80 5.71
CA LEU A 633 -4.98 -3.12 4.28
C LEU A 633 -3.69 -3.86 3.92
N ALA A 634 -2.55 -3.43 4.46
CA ALA A 634 -1.27 -4.11 4.25
C ALA A 634 -1.29 -5.56 4.79
N THR A 635 -1.87 -5.77 5.97
CA THR A 635 -2.01 -7.11 6.56
C THR A 635 -2.98 -7.97 5.77
N ASN A 636 -4.12 -7.41 5.34
CA ASN A 636 -5.09 -8.12 4.51
C ASN A 636 -4.49 -8.55 3.16
N THR A 637 -3.65 -7.71 2.57
CA THR A 637 -2.89 -8.01 1.36
C THR A 637 -1.88 -9.13 1.58
N ALA A 638 -1.17 -9.10 2.72
CA ALA A 638 -0.25 -10.17 3.10
C ALA A 638 -0.97 -11.52 3.27
N ILE A 639 -2.15 -11.51 3.91
CA ILE A 639 -3.02 -12.69 4.05
C ILE A 639 -3.37 -13.25 2.67
N ARG A 640 -3.84 -12.40 1.74
CA ARG A 640 -4.15 -12.82 0.37
C ARG A 640 -2.95 -13.43 -0.36
N ASN A 641 -1.76 -12.85 -0.20
CA ASN A 641 -0.51 -13.42 -0.74
C ASN A 641 -0.22 -14.80 -0.12
N THR A 642 -0.48 -14.99 1.18
CA THR A 642 -0.31 -16.28 1.86
C THR A 642 -1.32 -17.30 1.37
N GLU A 643 -2.59 -16.94 1.28
CA GLU A 643 -3.68 -17.79 0.77
C GLU A 643 -3.36 -18.27 -0.65
N GLN A 644 -2.90 -17.39 -1.53
CA GLN A 644 -2.52 -17.78 -2.90
C GLN A 644 -1.34 -18.76 -2.92
N LYS A 645 -0.26 -18.47 -2.18
CA LYS A 645 0.90 -19.38 -2.09
C LYS A 645 0.50 -20.72 -1.48
N LEU A 646 -0.40 -20.72 -0.49
CA LEU A 646 -0.98 -21.92 0.11
C LEU A 646 -1.78 -22.71 -0.92
N GLY A 647 -2.65 -22.06 -1.70
CA GLY A 647 -3.37 -22.66 -2.82
C GLY A 647 -2.44 -23.31 -3.85
N MET A 648 -1.32 -22.65 -4.18
CA MET A 648 -0.32 -23.19 -5.11
C MET A 648 0.40 -24.44 -4.58
N VAL A 649 0.81 -24.45 -3.30
CA VAL A 649 1.51 -25.63 -2.72
C VAL A 649 0.54 -26.77 -2.40
N SER A 650 -0.75 -26.48 -2.20
CA SER A 650 -1.78 -27.47 -1.96
C SER A 650 -2.30 -28.12 -3.24
N ALA A 651 -1.96 -27.62 -4.43
CA ALA A 651 -2.46 -28.11 -5.70
C ALA A 651 -1.72 -29.38 -6.16
N PHE A 652 -2.49 -30.39 -6.54
CA PHE A 652 -2.03 -31.64 -7.13
C PHE A 652 -2.74 -31.87 -8.45
N ASP A 653 -2.01 -32.33 -9.45
CA ASP A 653 -2.55 -32.65 -10.77
C ASP A 653 -2.02 -34.00 -11.23
N TYR A 654 -2.88 -35.03 -11.16
CA TYR A 654 -2.55 -36.36 -11.66
C TYR A 654 -2.35 -36.36 -13.19
N GLY A 655 -2.96 -35.42 -13.92
CA GLY A 655 -2.77 -35.30 -15.36
C GLY A 655 -1.30 -35.08 -15.72
N SER A 656 -0.58 -34.31 -14.92
CA SER A 656 0.84 -34.04 -15.13
C SER A 656 1.72 -35.30 -15.12
N ILE A 657 1.42 -36.28 -14.24
CA ILE A 657 2.17 -37.54 -14.18
C ILE A 657 1.62 -38.56 -15.19
N LEU A 658 0.30 -38.60 -15.41
CA LEU A 658 -0.32 -39.51 -16.37
C LEU A 658 0.12 -39.24 -17.81
N VAL A 659 0.26 -37.98 -18.20
CA VAL A 659 0.77 -37.61 -19.53
C VAL A 659 2.18 -38.16 -19.76
N ILE A 660 3.01 -38.21 -18.71
CA ILE A 660 4.36 -38.79 -18.79
C ILE A 660 4.28 -40.31 -18.96
N LEU A 661 3.41 -40.99 -18.21
CA LEU A 661 3.21 -42.43 -18.33
C LEU A 661 2.67 -42.82 -19.71
N LEU A 662 1.68 -42.08 -20.21
CA LEU A 662 1.11 -42.25 -21.54
C LEU A 662 2.17 -42.02 -22.62
N LYS A 663 2.95 -40.94 -22.51
CA LYS A 663 4.06 -40.66 -23.44
C LYS A 663 5.03 -41.84 -23.53
N HIS A 664 5.37 -42.46 -22.41
CA HIS A 664 6.24 -43.64 -22.41
C HIS A 664 5.61 -44.85 -23.10
N ALA A 665 4.32 -45.09 -22.87
CA ALA A 665 3.58 -46.16 -23.54
C ALA A 665 3.47 -45.94 -25.06
N TYR A 666 3.33 -44.68 -25.50
CA TYR A 666 3.32 -44.32 -26.92
C TYR A 666 4.71 -44.37 -27.58
N TRP A 667 5.77 -44.14 -26.83
CA TRP A 667 7.13 -44.06 -27.38
C TRP A 667 7.61 -45.40 -27.94
N GLU A 668 7.50 -46.49 -27.16
CA GLU A 668 8.06 -47.80 -27.51
C GLU A 668 7.50 -48.37 -28.84
N PRO A 669 6.17 -48.34 -29.11
CA PRO A 669 5.62 -48.80 -30.39
C PRO A 669 6.00 -47.91 -31.57
N VAL A 670 6.03 -46.59 -31.38
CA VAL A 670 6.34 -45.63 -32.45
C VAL A 670 7.80 -45.73 -32.87
N ASP A 671 8.71 -45.80 -31.91
CA ASP A 671 10.14 -45.94 -32.20
C ASP A 671 10.44 -47.25 -32.94
N LYS A 672 9.81 -48.35 -32.49
CA LYS A 672 9.96 -49.67 -33.13
C LYS A 672 9.42 -49.68 -34.57
N ASP A 673 8.17 -49.24 -34.78
CA ASP A 673 7.56 -49.27 -36.13
C ASP A 673 8.23 -48.26 -37.08
N ALA A 674 8.59 -47.08 -36.58
CA ALA A 674 9.34 -46.09 -37.37
C ALA A 674 10.73 -46.60 -37.76
N ALA A 675 11.44 -47.31 -36.86
CA ALA A 675 12.72 -47.93 -37.17
C ALA A 675 12.58 -49.09 -38.18
N GLU A 676 11.57 -49.94 -38.03
CA GLU A 676 11.30 -51.05 -38.96
C GLU A 676 10.99 -50.53 -40.38
N ARG A 677 10.14 -49.50 -40.50
CA ARG A 677 9.82 -48.88 -41.80
C ARG A 677 11.00 -48.15 -42.42
N TYR A 678 11.81 -47.46 -41.61
CA TYR A 678 13.02 -46.79 -42.07
C TYR A 678 14.03 -47.82 -42.62
N ASN A 679 14.25 -48.92 -41.90
CA ASN A 679 15.13 -49.99 -42.34
C ASN A 679 14.60 -50.69 -43.60
N ALA A 680 13.29 -50.90 -43.72
CA ALA A 680 12.66 -51.45 -44.92
C ALA A 680 12.80 -50.51 -46.14
N ALA A 681 12.66 -49.19 -45.94
CA ALA A 681 12.90 -48.20 -46.99
C ALA A 681 14.36 -48.22 -47.44
N ILE A 682 15.33 -48.29 -46.52
CA ILE A 682 16.76 -48.41 -46.85
C ILE A 682 17.05 -49.70 -47.61
N GLN A 683 16.48 -50.84 -47.21
CA GLN A 683 16.68 -52.12 -47.89
C GLN A 683 16.03 -52.16 -49.29
N GLY A 684 14.91 -51.46 -49.48
CA GLY A 684 14.26 -51.30 -50.79
C GLY A 684 15.02 -50.41 -51.78
N PHE A 685 15.95 -49.58 -51.28
CA PHE A 685 16.80 -48.71 -52.10
C PHE A 685 18.16 -49.32 -52.48
N CYS A 686 18.50 -50.54 -52.04
CA CYS A 686 19.67 -51.26 -52.54
C CYS A 686 19.34 -52.03 -53.82
N PRO A 687 19.80 -51.62 -55.02
CA PRO A 687 19.60 -52.41 -56.22
C PRO A 687 20.48 -53.67 -56.13
N ALA A 688 19.88 -54.83 -56.35
CA ALA A 688 20.63 -56.05 -56.58
C ALA A 688 21.58 -55.83 -57.78
N VAL A 689 22.89 -55.85 -57.53
CA VAL A 689 23.89 -55.95 -58.60
C VAL A 689 23.79 -57.35 -59.19
N ASN A 690 22.93 -57.51 -60.19
CA ASN A 690 22.91 -58.68 -61.05
C ASN A 690 24.05 -58.55 -62.07
N ASN A 691 25.21 -59.14 -61.74
CA ASN A 691 26.26 -59.39 -62.72
C ASN A 691 25.88 -60.64 -63.54
N GLY A 692 25.27 -60.42 -64.70
CA GLY A 692 25.08 -61.42 -65.73
C GLY A 692 25.08 -60.79 -67.11
N GLY A 693 26.09 -61.09 -67.93
CA GLY A 693 26.08 -60.70 -69.35
C GLY A 693 27.45 -60.56 -69.99
N ASN A 694 27.92 -61.65 -70.61
CA ASN A 694 29.13 -61.82 -71.41
C ASN A 694 29.20 -60.98 -72.70
N ALA A 695 30.46 -60.74 -73.13
CA ALA A 695 30.98 -60.62 -74.51
C ALA A 695 30.53 -59.39 -75.33
N SER A 696 31.39 -58.66 -76.07
CA SER A 696 32.46 -59.14 -76.96
C SER A 696 33.35 -57.97 -77.46
N ASN A 697 34.58 -58.34 -77.83
CA ASN A 697 35.70 -57.59 -78.46
C ASN A 697 35.36 -56.93 -79.83
N PRO A 698 36.23 -56.09 -80.46
CA PRO A 698 37.70 -56.08 -80.40
C PRO A 698 38.39 -54.86 -79.77
#